data_AF-A0A3P6QIC0-F1
#
_entry.id   AF-A0A3P6QIC0-F1
#
_cell.length_a   1.000
_cell.length_b   1.000
_cell.length_c   1.000
_cell.angle_alpha   90.00
_cell.angle_beta   90.00
_cell.angle_gamma   90.00
#
_symmetry.space_group_name_H-M   'P 1'
#
loop_
_entity.id
_entity.type
_entity.pdbx_description
1 polymer ?
#
loop_
_entity_poly.entity_id
_entity_poly.type
_entity_poly.pdbx_seq_one_letter_code
_entity_poly.pdbx_strand_id
1 'polypeptide(L)'
;MIEECRNHVISNSPNLLGYALLLCAILKHVDRQHLLPHVDMIREAAETHFPFKKSVTDTLTRKIFIKMVQRLALVVLRPRLAAWRYRRGKRRLEENLKSTKTNGNAEISQNNISSGMGGEEIISDDDEEDENPDALVEWAIGCVLNALSDDHTTVRWSAAKGVGRITARLPKELAVQVVDSVLSTSFHPLAGHCSWHGGCLALAELSRRGFLLPEALDKAFPIVQQALFYEEPMGRHALGSNVRDAACYVLWAFARAYEPEQLKSFIDDVATSLMCAALFDREVNLRRAASAAFQENVGRQANFPDGVALLTTADYFAVGNRWRCYTKVCAEVVRYPKYADAIVDHLLENKIIHWDEVVREQAAIALSILAPLHPHYLSARLGNLLAGCNTSNPVHRHGYLLALSHSLQGLLSSRFTCDKEIENWQERLLAFACDDTAAVRTAAALAASTFFPAYFKENLSVNIDASLKGFISKMTNPRKENERIGVCSLVSYLPSQFVTDDLFAALCNVITRPTDIDAKWALGRRSAVDALGALYTSQPNEKWTGFVFDALFQAVNDYTTDSHGDIGRLVRMSAMCVMTNLLCLPNTKEGVLKNYVQRAVQGMVQQSVGKIGRIRETACKCIMTLLASKATRSYISHAQELSSIYRNEHDFIQVLF
;
A
#
# COMPACT_ATOMS: atom_id res chain seq x y z
N MET A 1 25.45 46.36 -13.66
CA MET A 1 24.81 45.03 -13.79
C MET A 1 24.44 44.41 -12.44
N ILE A 2 25.38 44.11 -11.52
CA ILE A 2 25.03 43.53 -10.20
C ILE A 2 24.08 44.46 -9.41
N GLU A 3 24.40 45.75 -9.34
CA GLU A 3 23.56 46.77 -8.68
C GLU A 3 22.13 46.84 -9.26
N GLU A 4 22.01 46.75 -10.58
CA GLU A 4 20.73 46.73 -11.28
C GLU A 4 19.93 45.47 -10.92
N CYS A 5 20.57 44.30 -10.99
CA CYS A 5 19.95 43.04 -10.60
C CYS A 5 19.49 43.07 -9.13
N ARG A 6 20.30 43.63 -8.23
CA ARG A 6 19.97 43.81 -6.82
C ARG A 6 18.68 44.63 -6.66
N ASN A 7 18.60 45.78 -7.31
CA ASN A 7 17.43 46.66 -7.22
C ASN A 7 16.16 45.96 -7.72
N HIS A 8 16.26 45.17 -8.79
CA HIS A 8 15.16 44.34 -9.29
C HIS A 8 14.75 43.20 -8.35
N VAL A 9 15.71 42.64 -7.59
CA VAL A 9 15.44 41.62 -6.56
C VAL A 9 14.73 42.25 -5.36
N ILE A 10 15.26 43.35 -4.81
CA ILE A 10 14.66 44.03 -3.64
C ILE A 10 13.25 44.52 -3.94
N SER A 11 13.03 45.10 -5.13
CA SER A 11 11.73 45.64 -5.54
C SER A 11 10.70 44.59 -5.95
N ASN A 12 11.04 43.29 -5.90
CA ASN A 12 10.19 42.19 -6.37
C ASN A 12 9.62 42.46 -7.79
N SER A 13 10.51 42.85 -8.71
CA SER A 13 10.11 43.30 -10.05
C SER A 13 9.42 42.18 -10.88
N PRO A 14 8.64 42.51 -11.92
CA PRO A 14 7.94 41.52 -12.75
C PRO A 14 8.87 40.46 -13.40
N ASN A 15 10.13 40.81 -13.62
CA ASN A 15 11.15 39.95 -14.22
C ASN A 15 12.09 39.32 -13.18
N LEU A 16 11.67 39.22 -11.92
CA LEU A 16 12.47 38.73 -10.79
C LEU A 16 13.27 37.46 -11.12
N LEU A 17 12.61 36.47 -11.72
CA LEU A 17 13.24 35.20 -12.10
C LEU A 17 14.43 35.41 -13.04
N GLY A 18 14.30 36.29 -14.03
CA GLY A 18 15.36 36.59 -15.00
C GLY A 18 16.58 37.20 -14.34
N TYR A 19 16.37 38.19 -13.46
CA TYR A 19 17.45 38.82 -12.70
C TYR A 19 18.11 37.86 -11.69
N ALA A 20 17.33 37.01 -11.02
CA ALA A 20 17.87 35.97 -10.13
C ALA A 20 18.69 34.91 -10.89
N LEU A 21 18.27 34.55 -12.12
CA LEU A 21 19.03 33.68 -13.01
C LEU A 21 20.35 34.32 -13.46
N LEU A 22 20.32 35.62 -13.79
CA LEU A 22 21.51 36.38 -14.16
C LEU A 22 22.50 36.48 -12.98
N LEU A 23 22.02 36.82 -11.77
CA LEU A 23 22.84 36.81 -10.55
C LEU A 23 23.43 35.44 -10.29
N CYS A 24 22.64 34.37 -10.42
CA CYS A 24 23.16 33.02 -10.38
C CYS A 24 24.32 32.85 -11.38
N ALA A 25 24.14 33.21 -12.65
CA ALA A 25 25.17 33.05 -13.69
C ALA A 25 26.45 33.83 -13.34
N ILE A 26 26.32 35.08 -12.90
CA ILE A 26 27.42 35.93 -12.42
C ILE A 26 28.19 35.22 -11.29
N LEU A 27 27.48 34.80 -10.24
CA LEU A 27 28.07 34.11 -9.08
C LEU A 27 28.75 32.77 -9.41
N LYS A 28 28.45 32.17 -10.56
CA LYS A 28 29.09 30.92 -11.00
C LYS A 28 30.35 31.16 -11.82
N HIS A 29 30.39 32.24 -12.60
CA HIS A 29 31.35 32.42 -13.68
C HIS A 29 32.35 33.55 -13.44
N VAL A 30 32.03 34.52 -12.60
CA VAL A 30 32.95 35.61 -12.25
C VAL A 30 33.91 35.14 -11.16
N ASP A 31 35.16 35.61 -11.22
CA ASP A 31 36.19 35.30 -10.24
C ASP A 31 35.81 35.77 -8.83
N ARG A 32 36.16 34.97 -7.81
CA ARG A 32 35.87 35.23 -6.40
C ARG A 32 36.33 36.62 -5.97
N GLN A 33 37.51 37.06 -6.39
CA GLN A 33 38.08 38.35 -5.97
C GLN A 33 37.19 39.54 -6.35
N HIS A 34 36.47 39.42 -7.47
CA HIS A 34 35.56 40.47 -7.95
C HIS A 34 34.15 40.34 -7.36
N LEU A 35 33.79 39.17 -6.81
CA LEU A 35 32.49 38.93 -6.22
C LEU A 35 32.42 39.32 -4.74
N LEU A 36 33.51 39.12 -3.98
CA LEU A 36 33.57 39.39 -2.54
C LEU A 36 33.01 40.77 -2.13
N PRO A 37 33.33 41.89 -2.82
CA PRO A 37 32.79 43.21 -2.44
C PRO A 37 31.27 43.36 -2.62
N HIS A 38 30.62 42.45 -3.35
CA HIS A 38 29.20 42.51 -3.66
C HIS A 38 28.36 41.48 -2.90
N VAL A 39 29.00 40.62 -2.10
CA VAL A 39 28.35 39.49 -1.44
C VAL A 39 27.24 39.95 -0.48
N ASP A 40 27.55 40.86 0.45
CA ASP A 40 26.59 41.35 1.44
C ASP A 40 25.38 42.02 0.79
N MET A 41 25.66 42.85 -0.21
CA MET A 41 24.64 43.56 -0.96
C MET A 41 23.67 42.60 -1.69
N ILE A 42 24.17 41.49 -2.26
CA ILE A 42 23.32 40.48 -2.89
C ILE A 42 22.58 39.66 -1.81
N ARG A 43 23.22 39.38 -0.67
CA ARG A 43 22.60 38.71 0.49
C ARG A 43 21.39 39.49 0.98
N GLU A 44 21.56 40.77 1.30
CA GLU A 44 20.49 41.65 1.79
C GLU A 44 19.31 41.69 0.82
N ALA A 45 19.60 41.76 -0.48
CA ALA A 45 18.55 41.71 -1.49
C ALA A 45 17.78 40.39 -1.49
N ALA A 46 18.51 39.27 -1.41
CA ALA A 46 17.92 37.94 -1.39
C ALA A 46 17.11 37.69 -0.11
N GLU A 47 17.60 38.16 1.03
CA GLU A 47 17.03 37.98 2.37
C GLU A 47 15.60 38.51 2.48
N THR A 48 15.25 39.57 1.75
CA THR A 48 13.86 40.09 1.68
C THR A 48 12.83 39.09 1.18
N HIS A 49 13.26 38.01 0.52
CA HIS A 49 12.39 36.95 -0.01
C HIS A 49 12.27 35.73 0.93
N PHE A 50 13.01 35.68 2.04
CA PHE A 50 13.02 34.56 2.98
C PHE A 50 12.29 34.89 4.29
N PRO A 51 11.58 33.91 4.90
CA PRO A 51 11.18 32.64 4.29
C PRO A 51 10.18 32.87 3.14
N PHE A 52 10.21 31.99 2.12
CA PHE A 52 9.34 32.17 0.96
C PHE A 52 7.86 32.14 1.35
N LYS A 53 7.10 33.12 0.87
CA LYS A 53 5.63 33.06 0.88
C LYS A 53 5.17 32.19 -0.29
N LYS A 54 4.96 30.89 -0.02
CA LYS A 54 4.62 29.88 -1.04
C LYS A 54 3.39 30.22 -1.90
N SER A 55 2.45 31.01 -1.38
CA SER A 55 1.26 31.48 -2.12
C SER A 55 1.56 32.57 -3.15
N VAL A 56 2.72 33.22 -3.06
CA VAL A 56 3.09 34.39 -3.88
C VAL A 56 4.27 34.07 -4.80
N THR A 57 5.26 33.33 -4.31
CA THR A 57 6.48 33.02 -5.07
C THR A 57 6.34 31.69 -5.79
N ASP A 58 6.43 31.69 -7.13
CA ASP A 58 6.35 30.47 -7.92
C ASP A 58 7.54 29.51 -7.64
N THR A 59 7.31 28.24 -7.91
CA THR A 59 8.27 27.15 -7.67
C THR A 59 9.63 27.36 -8.33
N LEU A 60 9.67 27.88 -9.55
CA LEU A 60 10.92 28.05 -10.29
C LEU A 60 11.73 29.18 -9.66
N THR A 61 11.09 30.29 -9.30
CA THR A 61 11.73 31.39 -8.56
C THR A 61 12.31 30.90 -7.23
N ARG A 62 11.54 30.18 -6.40
CA ARG A 62 12.05 29.60 -5.13
C ARG A 62 13.28 28.73 -5.36
N LYS A 63 13.24 27.84 -6.36
CA LYS A 63 14.37 26.98 -6.73
C LYS A 63 15.62 27.79 -7.12
N ILE A 64 15.45 28.85 -7.91
CA ILE A 64 16.57 29.71 -8.36
C ILE A 64 17.13 30.52 -7.19
N PHE A 65 16.30 31.05 -6.30
CA PHE A 65 16.78 31.72 -5.09
C PHE A 65 17.59 30.79 -4.19
N ILE A 66 17.12 29.56 -3.95
CA ILE A 66 17.91 28.56 -3.21
C ILE A 66 19.26 28.28 -3.88
N LYS A 67 19.29 28.25 -5.22
CA LYS A 67 20.54 28.10 -5.97
C LYS A 67 21.45 29.34 -5.87
N MET A 68 20.88 30.54 -5.77
CA MET A 68 21.60 31.80 -5.57
C MET A 68 22.24 31.84 -4.18
N VAL A 69 21.48 31.52 -3.12
CA VAL A 69 21.95 31.39 -1.74
C VAL A 69 23.15 30.45 -1.64
N GLN A 70 23.05 29.27 -2.26
CA GLN A 70 24.16 28.33 -2.32
C GLN A 70 25.41 28.94 -2.94
N ARG A 71 25.26 29.66 -4.06
CA ARG A 71 26.41 30.25 -4.75
C ARG A 71 27.04 31.37 -3.94
N LEU A 72 26.25 32.20 -3.25
CA LEU A 72 26.76 33.23 -2.34
C LEU A 72 27.62 32.61 -1.24
N ALA A 73 27.12 31.59 -0.55
CA ALA A 73 27.90 30.87 0.46
C ALA A 73 29.21 30.31 -0.10
N LEU A 74 29.18 29.79 -1.34
CA LEU A 74 30.37 29.26 -2.02
C LEU A 74 31.30 30.34 -2.60
N VAL A 75 30.92 31.62 -2.60
CA VAL A 75 31.86 32.73 -2.88
C VAL A 75 32.65 33.04 -1.62
N VAL A 76 31.98 33.07 -0.46
CA VAL A 76 32.61 33.30 0.85
C VAL A 76 33.54 32.14 1.21
N LEU A 77 33.01 30.92 1.22
CA LEU A 77 33.74 29.70 1.54
C LEU A 77 34.75 29.37 0.45
N ARG A 78 36.04 29.38 0.77
CA ARG A 78 37.10 29.03 -0.18
C ARG A 78 36.92 27.59 -0.68
N PRO A 79 37.23 27.29 -1.95
CA PRO A 79 37.31 25.91 -2.41
C PRO A 79 38.31 25.12 -1.54
N ARG A 80 37.82 24.13 -0.80
CA ARG A 80 38.61 23.24 0.07
C ARG A 80 38.23 21.79 -0.23
N LEU A 81 39.23 20.92 -0.28
CA LEU A 81 39.04 19.48 -0.19
C LEU A 81 39.12 19.08 1.29
N ALA A 82 37.97 18.86 1.93
CA ALA A 82 37.93 18.43 3.33
C ALA A 82 38.76 17.15 3.54
N ALA A 83 39.81 17.22 4.36
CA ALA A 83 40.65 16.08 4.71
C ALA A 83 39.89 15.09 5.59
N TRP A 84 39.13 15.61 6.56
CA TRP A 84 38.27 14.89 7.49
C TRP A 84 37.12 14.09 6.85
N ARG A 85 36.78 14.35 5.58
CA ARG A 85 35.66 13.66 4.91
C ARG A 85 35.93 12.17 4.80
N TYR A 86 34.89 11.36 4.95
CA TYR A 86 35.00 9.93 4.74
C TYR A 86 35.39 9.60 3.30
N ARG A 87 36.46 8.82 3.13
CA ARG A 87 36.96 8.35 1.83
C ARG A 87 36.89 6.83 1.80
N ARG A 88 35.97 6.30 1.00
CA ARG A 88 35.99 4.89 0.61
C ARG A 88 37.28 4.63 -0.16
N GLY A 89 38.20 3.87 0.44
CA GLY A 89 39.51 3.60 -0.13
C GLY A 89 39.37 2.89 -1.48
N LYS A 90 40.30 3.15 -2.42
CA LYS A 90 40.43 2.41 -3.69
C LYS A 90 39.37 2.67 -4.77
N ARG A 91 39.11 3.94 -5.09
CA ARG A 91 38.30 4.32 -6.29
C ARG A 91 39.11 4.39 -7.60
N ARG A 92 40.44 4.27 -7.55
CA ARG A 92 41.28 4.25 -8.77
C ARG A 92 41.74 2.83 -9.05
N LEU A 93 41.29 2.28 -10.17
CA LEU A 93 41.77 1.00 -10.71
C LEU A 93 43.31 0.98 -10.80
N GLU A 94 43.93 2.15 -11.04
CA GLU A 94 45.38 2.36 -11.09
C GLU A 94 46.10 2.04 -9.78
N GLU A 95 45.50 2.30 -8.60
CA GLU A 95 46.10 1.97 -7.30
C GLU A 95 45.97 0.47 -6.99
N ASN A 96 44.88 -0.15 -7.43
CA ASN A 96 44.67 -1.60 -7.35
C ASN A 96 45.60 -2.37 -8.31
N LEU A 97 45.95 -1.78 -9.47
CA LEU A 97 46.91 -2.33 -10.44
C LEU A 97 48.37 -2.10 -10.04
N LYS A 98 48.68 -1.05 -9.26
CA LYS A 98 50.03 -0.79 -8.75
C LYS A 98 50.40 -1.73 -7.59
N SER A 99 49.46 -2.05 -6.70
CA SER A 99 49.70 -2.97 -5.58
C SER A 99 49.95 -4.43 -6.00
N THR A 100 49.70 -4.78 -7.26
CA THR A 100 50.01 -6.11 -7.82
C THR A 100 51.39 -6.20 -8.49
N LYS A 101 52.19 -5.12 -8.54
CA LYS A 101 53.48 -5.08 -9.27
C LYS A 101 54.74 -4.76 -8.47
N THR A 102 54.69 -4.64 -7.14
CA THR A 102 55.89 -4.32 -6.34
C THR A 102 56.14 -5.32 -5.21
N ASN A 103 56.62 -6.50 -5.59
CA ASN A 103 57.70 -7.15 -4.84
C ASN A 103 59.01 -6.71 -5.50
N GLY A 104 59.71 -5.75 -4.89
CA GLY A 104 61.05 -5.36 -5.33
C GLY A 104 61.36 -3.88 -5.13
N ASN A 105 62.10 -3.61 -4.06
CA ASN A 105 62.97 -2.47 -3.78
C ASN A 105 62.37 -1.08 -3.56
N ALA A 106 62.76 -0.53 -2.40
CA ALA A 106 62.60 0.84 -1.98
C ALA A 106 63.46 1.77 -2.85
N GLU A 107 62.86 2.85 -3.34
CA GLU A 107 63.53 4.14 -3.44
C GLU A 107 62.49 5.27 -3.45
N ILE A 108 62.77 6.27 -2.62
CA ILE A 108 61.97 7.46 -2.39
C ILE A 108 62.12 8.34 -3.63
N SER A 109 61.02 8.67 -4.29
CA SER A 109 60.99 9.74 -5.30
C SER A 109 59.64 10.43 -5.27
N GLN A 110 59.63 11.63 -4.68
CA GLN A 110 58.57 12.61 -4.80
C GLN A 110 58.45 13.08 -6.26
N ASN A 111 57.24 13.52 -6.63
CA ASN A 111 56.82 14.21 -7.85
C ASN A 111 56.24 13.33 -8.99
N ASN A 112 54.91 13.40 -9.17
CA ASN A 112 54.28 14.39 -10.05
C ASN A 112 52.76 14.14 -10.17
N ILE A 113 51.98 15.13 -9.73
CA ILE A 113 50.52 15.18 -9.89
C ILE A 113 50.21 16.06 -11.11
N SER A 114 49.70 15.46 -12.17
CA SER A 114 48.82 16.06 -13.19
C SER A 114 48.18 14.90 -13.97
N SER A 115 46.93 14.87 -14.40
CA SER A 115 45.89 15.88 -14.58
C SER A 115 44.53 15.16 -14.78
N GLY A 116 43.41 15.79 -14.38
CA GLY A 116 42.06 15.32 -14.69
C GLY A 116 40.96 15.87 -13.75
N MET A 117 40.51 17.09 -14.03
CA MET A 117 39.49 17.91 -13.34
C MET A 117 39.92 18.59 -12.02
N GLY A 118 40.27 19.88 -12.13
CA GLY A 118 40.30 20.86 -11.03
C GLY A 118 41.35 20.57 -9.96
N GLY A 119 42.52 21.21 -10.08
CA GLY A 119 43.49 21.23 -8.99
C GLY A 119 42.89 21.92 -7.77
N GLU A 120 42.34 21.14 -6.86
CA GLU A 120 41.99 21.55 -5.51
C GLU A 120 43.14 21.10 -4.60
N GLU A 121 43.88 22.06 -4.04
CA GLU A 121 44.91 21.77 -3.04
C GLU A 121 44.26 21.13 -1.80
N ILE A 122 44.86 20.04 -1.31
CA ILE A 122 44.46 19.40 -0.06
C ILE A 122 45.08 20.24 1.05
N ILE A 123 44.28 21.10 1.69
CA ILE A 123 44.71 21.88 2.85
C ILE A 123 44.60 20.98 4.10
N SER A 124 45.71 20.86 4.83
CA SER A 124 45.85 20.09 6.08
C SER A 124 45.03 20.69 7.23
N ASP A 125 44.72 19.86 8.23
CA ASP A 125 43.92 20.23 9.40
C ASP A 125 44.58 21.33 10.29
N ASP A 126 45.85 21.70 10.02
CA ASP A 126 46.59 22.71 10.80
C ASP A 126 46.26 24.17 10.44
N ASP A 127 45.45 24.43 9.39
CA ASP A 127 44.93 25.77 9.06
C ASP A 127 43.53 26.03 9.68
N GLU A 128 43.09 25.21 10.66
CA GLU A 128 41.72 25.20 11.22
C GLU A 128 41.46 26.21 12.35
N GLU A 129 42.46 26.96 12.81
CA GLU A 129 42.29 27.98 13.85
C GLU A 129 41.92 29.34 13.20
N ASP A 130 40.70 29.84 13.44
CA ASP A 130 40.19 31.21 13.16
C ASP A 130 39.37 31.53 11.87
N GLU A 131 38.63 30.59 11.26
CA GLU A 131 37.48 30.98 10.40
C GLU A 131 36.14 30.73 11.11
N ASN A 132 35.76 31.64 12.03
CA ASN A 132 34.38 31.73 12.54
C ASN A 132 33.44 31.90 11.32
N PRO A 133 32.39 31.07 11.16
CA PRO A 133 31.55 31.13 9.97
C PRO A 133 30.94 32.53 9.83
N ASP A 134 31.19 33.15 8.67
CA ASP A 134 30.55 34.39 8.26
C ASP A 134 29.03 34.28 8.48
N ALA A 135 28.41 35.30 9.07
CA ALA A 135 26.96 35.36 9.31
C ALA A 135 26.14 35.04 8.04
N LEU A 136 26.70 35.32 6.85
CA LEU A 136 26.11 34.92 5.58
C LEU A 136 26.04 33.39 5.42
N VAL A 137 27.07 32.65 5.81
CA VAL A 137 27.12 31.19 5.69
C VAL A 137 26.09 30.56 6.62
N GLU A 138 25.96 31.05 7.85
CA GLU A 138 24.92 30.59 8.78
C GLU A 138 23.51 30.85 8.23
N TRP A 139 23.26 32.07 7.73
CA TRP A 139 22.01 32.43 7.06
C TRP A 139 21.74 31.52 5.86
N ALA A 140 22.74 31.27 5.02
CA ALA A 140 22.60 30.43 3.85
C ALA A 140 22.29 28.97 4.21
N ILE A 141 22.92 28.43 5.26
CA ILE A 141 22.61 27.11 5.83
C ILE A 141 21.15 27.07 6.30
N GLY A 142 20.70 28.07 7.06
CA GLY A 142 19.31 28.18 7.51
C GLY A 142 18.31 28.20 6.34
N CYS A 143 18.60 28.96 5.29
CA CYS A 143 17.78 29.01 4.07
C CYS A 143 17.69 27.65 3.36
N VAL A 144 18.82 26.94 3.17
CA VAL A 144 18.80 25.63 2.49
C VAL A 144 18.16 24.55 3.36
N LEU A 145 18.36 24.56 4.68
CA LEU A 145 17.73 23.61 5.59
C LEU A 145 16.21 23.79 5.63
N ASN A 146 15.73 25.03 5.72
CA ASN A 146 14.29 25.32 5.66
C ASN A 146 13.67 24.86 4.32
N ALA A 147 14.39 25.02 3.21
CA ALA A 147 13.93 24.62 1.88
C ALA A 147 13.91 23.10 1.63
N LEU A 148 14.47 22.27 2.54
CA LEU A 148 14.25 20.82 2.50
C LEU A 148 12.78 20.46 2.71
N SER A 149 12.00 21.34 3.35
CA SER A 149 10.57 21.16 3.63
C SER A 149 9.67 21.90 2.63
N ASP A 150 10.20 22.34 1.48
CA ASP A 150 9.40 22.94 0.41
C ASP A 150 8.35 21.93 -0.10
N ASP A 151 7.20 22.43 -0.53
CA ASP A 151 6.10 21.63 -1.09
C ASP A 151 6.49 20.98 -2.43
N HIS A 152 7.45 21.56 -3.15
CA HIS A 152 7.86 21.07 -4.46
C HIS A 152 9.23 20.36 -4.45
N THR A 153 9.27 19.16 -5.03
CA THR A 153 10.47 18.31 -5.09
C THR A 153 11.68 18.99 -5.73
N THR A 154 11.50 19.81 -6.77
CA THR A 154 12.65 20.48 -7.43
C THR A 154 13.34 21.52 -6.55
N VAL A 155 12.61 22.14 -5.62
CA VAL A 155 13.16 23.06 -4.63
C VAL A 155 13.90 22.26 -3.56
N ARG A 156 13.28 21.21 -3.01
CA ARG A 156 13.91 20.28 -2.05
C ARG A 156 15.21 19.67 -2.58
N TRP A 157 15.22 19.25 -3.85
CA TRP A 157 16.42 18.72 -4.50
C TRP A 157 17.51 19.78 -4.70
N SER A 158 17.12 21.03 -5.00
CA SER A 158 18.07 22.15 -5.03
C SER A 158 18.66 22.37 -3.64
N ALA A 159 17.83 22.39 -2.61
CA ALA A 159 18.22 22.56 -1.21
C ALA A 159 19.17 21.45 -0.72
N ALA A 160 18.85 20.18 -0.95
CA ALA A 160 19.72 19.04 -0.61
C ALA A 160 21.11 19.12 -1.26
N LYS A 161 21.17 19.54 -2.53
CA LYS A 161 22.45 19.82 -3.20
C LYS A 161 23.20 20.99 -2.58
N GLY A 162 22.46 21.98 -2.07
CA GLY A 162 23.00 23.12 -1.34
C GLY A 162 23.66 22.69 -0.04
N VAL A 163 22.93 21.94 0.78
CA VAL A 163 23.44 21.32 2.01
C VAL A 163 24.74 20.59 1.71
N GLY A 164 24.73 19.62 0.80
CA GLY A 164 25.95 18.85 0.47
C GLY A 164 27.09 19.66 -0.15
N ARG A 165 26.85 20.86 -0.72
CA ARG A 165 27.91 21.72 -1.29
C ARG A 165 28.50 22.67 -0.27
N ILE A 166 27.66 23.26 0.58
CA ILE A 166 28.11 24.18 1.63
C ILE A 166 28.86 23.37 2.68
N THR A 167 28.30 22.24 3.15
CA THR A 167 28.95 21.32 4.10
C THR A 167 30.33 20.86 3.62
N ALA A 168 30.55 20.73 2.31
CA ALA A 168 31.83 20.33 1.73
C ALA A 168 33.00 21.26 2.06
N ARG A 169 32.71 22.52 2.40
CA ARG A 169 33.69 23.58 2.64
C ARG A 169 33.73 24.02 4.09
N LEU A 170 32.94 23.39 4.95
CA LEU A 170 32.93 23.70 6.39
C LEU A 170 34.04 22.92 7.12
N PRO A 171 34.55 23.46 8.23
CA PRO A 171 35.26 22.67 9.24
C PRO A 171 34.42 21.48 9.71
N LYS A 172 35.11 20.44 10.20
CA LYS A 172 34.48 19.17 10.62
C LYS A 172 33.34 19.39 11.61
N GLU A 173 33.55 20.21 12.63
CA GLU A 173 32.57 20.45 13.70
C GLU A 173 31.26 21.04 13.16
N LEU A 174 31.36 22.07 12.31
CA LEU A 174 30.19 22.70 11.69
C LEU A 174 29.51 21.77 10.68
N ALA A 175 30.29 20.96 9.96
CA ALA A 175 29.72 19.96 9.06
C ALA A 175 28.88 18.91 9.81
N VAL A 176 29.36 18.45 10.98
CA VAL A 176 28.63 17.54 11.86
C VAL A 176 27.35 18.21 12.38
N GLN A 177 27.39 19.48 12.78
CA GLN A 177 26.20 20.22 13.20
C GLN A 177 25.14 20.31 12.09
N VAL A 178 25.54 20.50 10.83
CA VAL A 178 24.61 20.48 9.68
C VAL A 178 23.96 19.10 9.53
N VAL A 179 24.74 18.02 9.67
CA VAL A 179 24.22 16.64 9.62
C VAL A 179 23.22 16.41 10.75
N ASP A 180 23.58 16.76 11.99
CA ASP A 180 22.70 16.61 13.14
C ASP A 180 21.41 17.43 12.97
N SER A 181 21.48 18.64 12.41
CA SER A 181 20.29 19.45 12.12
C SER A 181 19.37 18.80 11.08
N VAL A 182 19.91 18.18 10.03
CA VAL A 182 19.10 17.40 9.08
C VAL A 182 18.44 16.22 9.79
N LEU A 183 19.19 15.46 10.59
CA LEU A 183 18.69 14.29 11.32
C LEU A 183 17.59 14.68 12.33
N SER A 184 17.76 15.77 13.07
CA SER A 184 16.82 16.19 14.11
C SER A 184 15.58 16.90 13.57
N THR A 185 15.74 17.74 12.54
CA THR A 185 14.67 18.63 12.07
C THR A 185 13.89 18.00 10.94
N SER A 186 14.56 17.41 9.94
CA SER A 186 13.85 16.91 8.75
C SER A 186 12.99 15.68 9.03
N PHE A 187 13.40 14.85 10.00
CA PHE A 187 12.77 13.58 10.37
C PHE A 187 12.03 13.64 11.71
N HIS A 188 11.71 14.85 12.18
CA HIS A 188 10.91 15.01 13.39
C HIS A 188 9.54 14.32 13.21
N PRO A 189 8.98 13.66 14.25
CA PRO A 189 7.68 12.97 14.14
C PRO A 189 6.50 13.85 13.73
N LEU A 190 6.58 15.17 14.00
CA LEU A 190 5.59 16.16 13.59
C LEU A 190 5.87 16.78 12.21
N ALA A 191 6.97 16.42 11.56
CA ALA A 191 7.29 16.90 10.22
C ALA A 191 6.54 16.06 9.19
N GLY A 192 5.88 16.71 8.22
CA GLY A 192 5.16 16.02 7.14
C GLY A 192 6.09 15.41 6.09
N HIS A 193 5.51 14.61 5.18
CA HIS A 193 6.22 13.88 4.12
C HIS A 193 7.19 14.73 3.28
N CYS A 194 6.91 16.03 3.10
CA CYS A 194 7.79 16.96 2.38
C CYS A 194 9.18 17.06 3.03
N SER A 195 9.20 17.20 4.35
CA SER A 195 10.40 17.36 5.17
C SER A 195 11.21 16.06 5.20
N TRP A 196 10.54 14.94 5.46
CA TRP A 196 11.15 13.60 5.45
C TRP A 196 11.80 13.28 4.10
N HIS A 197 11.11 13.61 3.01
CA HIS A 197 11.63 13.44 1.66
C HIS A 197 12.87 14.32 1.43
N GLY A 198 12.80 15.62 1.77
CA GLY A 198 13.96 16.52 1.67
C GLY A 198 15.16 16.06 2.49
N GLY A 199 14.91 15.59 3.71
CA GLY A 199 15.92 14.98 4.59
C GLY A 199 16.60 13.78 3.94
N CYS A 200 15.83 12.84 3.36
CA CYS A 200 16.38 11.70 2.62
C CYS A 200 17.29 12.15 1.47
N LEU A 201 16.85 13.14 0.68
CA LEU A 201 17.67 13.69 -0.40
C LEU A 201 18.98 14.31 0.13
N ALA A 202 18.93 15.01 1.26
CA ALA A 202 20.10 15.59 1.90
C ALA A 202 21.07 14.49 2.42
N LEU A 203 20.56 13.45 3.09
CA LEU A 203 21.37 12.31 3.53
C LEU A 203 22.07 11.60 2.36
N ALA A 204 21.38 11.42 1.24
CA ALA A 204 21.98 10.85 0.03
C ALA A 204 23.04 11.77 -0.60
N GLU A 205 22.87 13.10 -0.55
CA GLU A 205 23.91 14.05 -1.00
C GLU A 205 25.13 14.04 -0.06
N LEU A 206 24.91 14.05 1.25
CA LEU A 206 25.96 14.08 2.28
C LEU A 206 26.81 12.79 2.26
N SER A 207 26.16 11.61 2.21
CA SER A 207 26.85 10.31 2.16
C SER A 207 27.70 10.13 0.90
N ARG A 208 27.16 10.42 -0.29
CA ARG A 208 27.91 10.26 -1.56
C ARG A 208 29.16 11.14 -1.64
N ARG A 209 29.19 12.24 -0.89
CA ARG A 209 30.31 13.18 -0.84
C ARG A 209 31.29 12.92 0.32
N GLY A 210 30.92 12.05 1.26
CA GLY A 210 31.72 11.67 2.42
C GLY A 210 31.54 12.57 3.65
N PHE A 211 30.45 13.34 3.72
CA PHE A 211 30.19 14.26 4.83
C PHE A 211 29.24 13.71 5.89
N LEU A 212 28.51 12.65 5.56
CA LEU A 212 27.90 11.80 6.57
C LEU A 212 29.00 10.85 7.04
N LEU A 213 29.56 11.11 8.22
CA LEU A 213 30.65 10.30 8.76
C LEU A 213 30.10 8.99 9.37
N PRO A 214 30.92 7.92 9.47
CA PRO A 214 30.45 6.63 9.97
C PRO A 214 29.81 6.68 11.36
N GLU A 215 30.26 7.58 12.23
CA GLU A 215 29.73 7.76 13.58
C GLU A 215 28.25 8.21 13.59
N ALA A 216 27.78 8.81 12.49
CA ALA A 216 26.39 9.22 12.33
C ALA A 216 25.48 8.08 11.81
N LEU A 217 26.04 6.94 11.39
CA LEU A 217 25.26 5.84 10.81
C LEU A 217 24.30 5.21 11.81
N ASP A 218 24.70 5.08 13.08
CA ASP A 218 23.85 4.55 14.15
C ASP A 218 22.56 5.37 14.33
N LYS A 219 22.63 6.69 14.10
CA LYS A 219 21.45 7.58 14.11
C LYS A 219 20.69 7.52 12.78
N ALA A 220 21.41 7.46 11.66
CA ALA A 220 20.82 7.57 10.33
C ALA A 220 20.03 6.32 9.91
N PHE A 221 20.53 5.11 10.19
CA PHE A 221 19.89 3.87 9.74
C PHE A 221 18.46 3.68 10.27
N PRO A 222 18.19 3.81 11.58
CA PRO A 222 16.82 3.70 12.10
C PRO A 222 15.86 4.70 11.45
N ILE A 223 16.31 5.92 11.18
CA ILE A 223 15.53 6.95 10.49
C ILE A 223 15.23 6.54 9.04
N VAL A 224 16.24 6.02 8.33
CA VAL A 224 16.07 5.57 6.93
C VAL A 224 15.14 4.36 6.84
N GLN A 225 15.16 3.45 7.83
CA GLN A 225 14.21 2.34 7.89
C GLN A 225 12.78 2.82 8.12
N GLN A 226 12.57 3.81 9.01
CA GLN A 226 11.27 4.46 9.16
C GLN A 226 10.83 5.14 7.86
N ALA A 227 11.75 5.83 7.17
CA ALA A 227 11.48 6.47 5.89
C ALA A 227 11.10 5.45 4.79
N LEU A 228 11.69 4.25 4.79
CA LEU A 228 11.42 3.19 3.82
C LEU A 228 9.98 2.67 3.89
N PHE A 229 9.35 2.73 5.06
CA PHE A 229 7.97 2.33 5.28
C PHE A 229 7.06 3.51 5.64
N TYR A 230 7.50 4.74 5.37
CA TYR A 230 6.74 5.94 5.70
C TYR A 230 5.40 5.98 4.96
N GLU A 231 4.33 6.14 5.73
CA GLU A 231 3.00 6.43 5.24
C GLU A 231 2.33 7.51 6.11
N GLU A 232 1.76 8.51 5.45
CA GLU A 232 0.99 9.57 6.09
C GLU A 232 -0.47 9.47 5.58
N PRO A 233 -1.39 8.88 6.37
CA PRO A 233 -2.77 8.65 5.95
C PRO A 233 -3.53 9.97 5.67
N MET A 234 -4.15 10.07 4.49
CA MET A 234 -5.01 11.17 4.06
C MET A 234 -6.35 10.62 3.51
N GLY A 235 -7.28 10.33 4.42
CA GLY A 235 -8.61 9.83 4.05
C GLY A 235 -8.54 8.50 3.28
N ARG A 236 -8.74 8.54 1.96
CA ARG A 236 -8.73 7.35 1.07
C ARG A 236 -7.41 7.13 0.32
N HIS A 237 -6.37 7.87 0.64
CA HIS A 237 -5.02 7.67 0.11
C HIS A 237 -3.99 7.93 1.21
N ALA A 238 -2.72 7.63 0.94
CA ALA A 238 -1.61 7.99 1.82
C ALA A 238 -0.57 8.79 1.05
N LEU A 239 0.03 9.77 1.70
CA LEU A 239 1.24 10.44 1.22
C LEU A 239 2.48 9.67 1.67
N GLY A 240 3.63 9.95 1.06
CA GLY A 240 4.90 9.34 1.45
C GLY A 240 5.56 8.42 0.42
N SER A 241 4.94 8.18 -0.74
CA SER A 241 5.57 7.40 -1.81
C SER A 241 6.91 8.00 -2.26
N ASN A 242 7.02 9.33 -2.29
CA ASN A 242 8.28 10.03 -2.51
C ASN A 242 9.30 9.78 -1.39
N VAL A 243 8.87 9.77 -0.12
CA VAL A 243 9.75 9.50 1.04
C VAL A 243 10.35 8.10 0.93
N ARG A 244 9.52 7.09 0.68
CA ARG A 244 9.94 5.68 0.54
C ARG A 244 10.90 5.48 -0.64
N ASP A 245 10.69 6.18 -1.75
CA ASP A 245 11.57 6.15 -2.93
C ASP A 245 12.92 6.80 -2.60
N ALA A 246 12.90 7.95 -1.92
CA ALA A 246 14.11 8.60 -1.46
C ALA A 246 14.87 7.77 -0.41
N ALA A 247 14.18 7.01 0.46
CA ALA A 247 14.81 6.08 1.39
C ALA A 247 15.52 4.93 0.65
N CYS A 248 14.92 4.37 -0.40
CA CYS A 248 15.59 3.42 -1.29
C CYS A 248 16.85 4.05 -1.92
N TYR A 249 16.75 5.31 -2.37
CA TYR A 249 17.90 6.04 -2.91
C TYR A 249 19.00 6.29 -1.86
N VAL A 250 18.66 6.54 -0.59
CA VAL A 250 19.62 6.65 0.51
C VAL A 250 20.34 5.31 0.73
N LEU A 251 19.62 4.20 0.83
CA LEU A 251 20.22 2.87 1.01
C LEU A 251 21.09 2.46 -0.18
N TRP A 252 20.69 2.82 -1.40
CA TRP A 252 21.52 2.68 -2.60
C TRP A 252 22.79 3.55 -2.52
N ALA A 253 22.67 4.80 -2.04
CA ALA A 253 23.80 5.69 -1.87
C ALA A 253 24.77 5.21 -0.79
N PHE A 254 24.26 4.67 0.33
CA PHE A 254 25.06 4.12 1.43
C PHE A 254 25.91 2.93 0.96
N ALA A 255 25.31 2.00 0.21
CA ALA A 255 26.03 0.86 -0.37
C ALA A 255 27.25 1.27 -1.21
N ARG A 256 27.19 2.46 -1.83
CA ARG A 256 28.28 3.03 -2.64
C ARG A 256 29.25 3.86 -1.83
N ALA A 257 28.74 4.56 -0.83
CA ALA A 257 29.48 5.51 -0.02
C ALA A 257 30.44 4.80 0.94
N TYR A 258 30.01 3.71 1.59
CA TYR A 258 30.74 3.08 2.69
C TYR A 258 31.35 1.73 2.35
N GLU A 259 32.44 1.39 3.05
CA GLU A 259 33.05 0.06 3.02
C GLU A 259 32.21 -0.97 3.81
N PRO A 260 32.32 -2.27 3.48
CA PRO A 260 31.59 -3.34 4.17
C PRO A 260 31.72 -3.34 5.69
N GLU A 261 32.90 -2.99 6.21
CA GLU A 261 33.17 -2.97 7.65
C GLU A 261 32.31 -1.94 8.38
N GLN A 262 32.01 -0.80 7.74
CA GLN A 262 31.20 0.28 8.32
C GLN A 262 29.71 -0.06 8.30
N LEU A 263 29.25 -0.88 7.36
CA LEU A 263 27.84 -1.26 7.24
C LEU A 263 27.50 -2.59 7.91
N LYS A 264 28.51 -3.32 8.41
CA LYS A 264 28.39 -4.70 8.89
C LYS A 264 27.26 -4.90 9.90
N SER A 265 27.06 -3.96 10.83
CA SER A 265 26.02 -4.03 11.87
C SER A 265 24.60 -3.81 11.35
N PHE A 266 24.43 -3.25 10.14
CA PHE A 266 23.13 -2.87 9.58
C PHE A 266 22.69 -3.72 8.40
N ILE A 267 23.61 -4.48 7.79
CA ILE A 267 23.36 -5.24 6.56
C ILE A 267 22.13 -6.14 6.68
N ASP A 268 21.98 -6.80 7.82
CA ASP A 268 20.89 -7.73 8.08
C ASP A 268 19.52 -7.05 8.06
N ASP A 269 19.41 -5.91 8.75
CA ASP A 269 18.18 -5.13 8.83
C ASP A 269 17.87 -4.43 7.51
N VAL A 270 18.89 -3.94 6.82
CA VAL A 270 18.77 -3.35 5.46
C VAL A 270 18.29 -4.40 4.47
N ALA A 271 18.83 -5.62 4.54
CA ALA A 271 18.47 -6.71 3.66
C ALA A 271 16.99 -7.10 3.81
N THR A 272 16.55 -7.34 5.04
CA THR A 272 15.16 -7.71 5.32
C THR A 272 14.19 -6.57 4.99
N SER A 273 14.54 -5.33 5.35
CA SER A 273 13.71 -4.15 5.08
C SER A 273 13.55 -3.89 3.57
N LEU A 274 14.64 -3.92 2.80
CA LEU A 274 14.57 -3.74 1.35
C LEU A 274 13.81 -4.88 0.67
N MET A 275 13.96 -6.11 1.13
CA MET A 275 13.22 -7.24 0.58
C MET A 275 11.71 -7.11 0.87
N CYS A 276 11.33 -6.74 2.09
CA CYS A 276 9.92 -6.46 2.43
C CYS A 276 9.35 -5.32 1.57
N ALA A 277 10.10 -4.23 1.37
CA ALA A 277 9.69 -3.15 0.47
C ALA A 277 9.57 -3.63 -1.00
N ALA A 278 10.52 -4.43 -1.49
CA ALA A 278 10.50 -4.99 -2.85
C ALA A 278 9.30 -5.93 -3.10
N LEU A 279 8.86 -6.67 -2.08
CA LEU A 279 7.74 -7.60 -2.18
C LEU A 279 6.39 -6.92 -1.97
N PHE A 280 6.28 -6.06 -0.95
CA PHE A 280 4.99 -5.70 -0.37
C PHE A 280 4.61 -4.22 -0.48
N ASP A 281 5.47 -3.37 -1.05
CA ASP A 281 5.05 -2.00 -1.35
C ASP A 281 3.87 -2.00 -2.34
N ARG A 282 2.90 -1.11 -2.12
CA ARG A 282 1.72 -0.96 -2.98
C ARG A 282 2.12 -0.50 -4.39
N GLU A 283 3.08 0.41 -4.47
CA GLU A 283 3.48 1.11 -5.68
C GLU A 283 4.58 0.33 -6.43
N VAL A 284 4.39 0.14 -7.74
CA VAL A 284 5.33 -0.68 -8.55
C VAL A 284 6.72 -0.06 -8.64
N ASN A 285 6.81 1.28 -8.70
CA ASN A 285 8.08 1.97 -8.79
C ASN A 285 8.90 1.81 -7.50
N LEU A 286 8.23 1.75 -6.35
CA LEU A 286 8.85 1.60 -5.04
C LEU A 286 9.40 0.18 -4.87
N ARG A 287 8.62 -0.83 -5.28
CA ARG A 287 9.11 -2.23 -5.30
C ARG A 287 10.38 -2.37 -6.16
N ARG A 288 10.42 -1.70 -7.32
CA ARG A 288 11.58 -1.68 -8.21
C ARG A 288 12.76 -0.89 -7.63
N ALA A 289 12.50 0.25 -6.98
CA ALA A 289 13.55 1.04 -6.30
C ALA A 289 14.18 0.24 -5.16
N ALA A 290 13.37 -0.45 -4.36
CA ALA A 290 13.85 -1.32 -3.29
C ALA A 290 14.67 -2.51 -3.83
N SER A 291 14.21 -3.18 -4.90
CA SER A 291 14.96 -4.24 -5.59
C SER A 291 16.30 -3.73 -6.14
N ALA A 292 16.34 -2.53 -6.73
CA ALA A 292 17.58 -1.92 -7.21
C ALA A 292 18.55 -1.56 -6.07
N ALA A 293 18.04 -1.03 -4.94
CA ALA A 293 18.85 -0.77 -3.75
C ALA A 293 19.38 -2.06 -3.13
N PHE A 294 18.56 -3.13 -3.11
CA PHE A 294 18.98 -4.46 -2.67
C PHE A 294 20.13 -4.98 -3.56
N GLN A 295 19.96 -4.93 -4.88
CA GLN A 295 20.99 -5.32 -5.85
C GLN A 295 22.31 -4.55 -5.65
N GLU A 296 22.25 -3.23 -5.42
CA GLU A 296 23.45 -2.43 -5.18
C GLU A 296 24.18 -2.86 -3.91
N ASN A 297 23.44 -3.20 -2.84
CA ASN A 297 24.03 -3.72 -1.62
C ASN A 297 24.68 -5.09 -1.84
N VAL A 298 23.98 -6.02 -2.51
CA VAL A 298 24.55 -7.34 -2.88
C VAL A 298 25.86 -7.21 -3.66
N GLY A 299 25.94 -6.26 -4.59
CA GLY A 299 27.12 -6.07 -5.44
C GLY A 299 28.30 -5.37 -4.76
N ARG A 300 28.12 -4.73 -3.60
CA ARG A 300 29.15 -3.88 -2.97
C ARG A 300 29.49 -4.21 -1.54
N GLN A 301 28.57 -4.84 -0.82
CA GLN A 301 28.72 -5.20 0.56
C GLN A 301 29.13 -6.67 0.64
N ALA A 302 30.16 -6.96 1.44
CA ALA A 302 30.57 -8.33 1.67
C ALA A 302 29.51 -9.06 2.49
N ASN A 303 29.20 -10.31 2.14
CA ASN A 303 28.29 -11.20 2.89
C ASN A 303 26.86 -10.67 3.05
N PHE A 304 26.31 -9.99 2.04
CA PHE A 304 24.89 -9.62 2.05
C PHE A 304 24.02 -10.90 2.06
N PRO A 305 23.11 -11.10 3.04
CA PRO A 305 22.43 -12.38 3.26
C PRO A 305 21.75 -12.90 2.00
N ASP A 306 22.09 -14.13 1.58
CA ASP A 306 21.49 -14.83 0.43
C ASP A 306 21.37 -14.00 -0.87
N GLY A 307 22.16 -12.94 -0.99
CA GLY A 307 21.87 -11.82 -1.89
C GLY A 307 21.91 -12.19 -3.38
N VAL A 308 22.85 -13.05 -3.77
CA VAL A 308 23.01 -13.49 -5.16
C VAL A 308 21.80 -14.29 -5.63
N ALA A 309 21.31 -15.21 -4.80
CA ALA A 309 20.14 -16.00 -5.14
C ALA A 309 18.88 -15.12 -5.20
N LEU A 310 18.69 -14.29 -4.17
CA LEU A 310 17.52 -13.43 -4.03
C LEU A 310 17.42 -12.32 -5.08
N LEU A 311 18.55 -11.85 -5.61
CA LEU A 311 18.57 -10.90 -6.73
C LEU A 311 17.87 -11.44 -7.98
N THR A 312 17.97 -12.75 -8.23
CA THR A 312 17.29 -13.39 -9.38
C THR A 312 15.82 -13.67 -9.11
N THR A 313 15.47 -13.98 -7.86
CA THR A 313 14.08 -14.22 -7.44
C THR A 313 13.24 -12.94 -7.40
N ALA A 314 13.78 -11.87 -6.82
CA ALA A 314 13.11 -10.57 -6.65
C ALA A 314 13.66 -9.52 -7.62
N ASP A 315 13.79 -9.89 -8.89
CA ASP A 315 14.29 -9.02 -9.96
C ASP A 315 13.28 -7.93 -10.37
N TYR A 316 13.73 -6.99 -11.21
CA TYR A 316 12.94 -5.86 -11.72
C TYR A 316 11.58 -6.25 -12.36
N PHE A 317 11.51 -7.42 -13.01
CA PHE A 317 10.31 -7.91 -13.68
C PHE A 317 9.38 -8.65 -12.71
N ALA A 318 9.94 -9.51 -11.85
CA ALA A 318 9.22 -10.24 -10.82
C ALA A 318 8.51 -9.28 -9.87
N VAL A 319 9.21 -8.24 -9.40
CA VAL A 319 8.64 -7.22 -8.50
C VAL A 319 7.67 -6.25 -9.20
N GLY A 320 7.60 -6.31 -10.53
CA GLY A 320 6.65 -5.53 -11.34
C GLY A 320 5.19 -5.88 -11.06
N ASN A 321 4.89 -7.14 -10.70
CA ASN A 321 3.52 -7.60 -10.48
C ASN A 321 3.23 -7.83 -8.99
N ARG A 322 2.38 -6.98 -8.39
CA ARG A 322 2.04 -7.03 -6.96
C ARG A 322 1.46 -8.39 -6.54
N TRP A 323 0.50 -8.92 -7.29
CA TRP A 323 -0.10 -10.22 -6.98
C TRP A 323 0.95 -11.34 -6.96
N ARG A 324 1.85 -11.36 -7.95
CA ARG A 324 2.96 -12.33 -8.01
C ARG A 324 3.91 -12.18 -6.82
N CYS A 325 4.15 -10.95 -6.34
CA CYS A 325 5.00 -10.73 -5.16
C CYS A 325 4.41 -11.35 -3.90
N TYR A 326 3.12 -11.12 -3.65
CA TYR A 326 2.39 -11.63 -2.47
C TYR A 326 2.10 -13.14 -2.51
N THR A 327 2.24 -13.79 -3.66
CA THR A 327 1.84 -15.21 -3.81
C THR A 327 2.98 -16.14 -4.19
N LYS A 328 3.87 -15.72 -5.09
CA LYS A 328 4.94 -16.56 -5.62
C LYS A 328 6.31 -16.14 -5.08
N VAL A 329 6.67 -14.87 -5.27
CA VAL A 329 8.01 -14.40 -4.92
C VAL A 329 8.24 -14.49 -3.41
N CYS A 330 7.31 -14.01 -2.58
CA CYS A 330 7.46 -14.12 -1.12
C CYS A 330 7.57 -15.58 -0.63
N ALA A 331 6.90 -16.54 -1.29
CA ALA A 331 6.98 -17.96 -0.95
C ALA A 331 8.34 -18.58 -1.31
N GLU A 332 9.05 -18.02 -2.28
CA GLU A 332 10.44 -18.39 -2.56
C GLU A 332 11.39 -17.74 -1.54
N VAL A 333 11.19 -16.46 -1.22
CA VAL A 333 12.05 -15.70 -0.30
C VAL A 333 11.95 -16.18 1.15
N VAL A 334 10.76 -16.60 1.61
CA VAL A 334 10.57 -17.10 2.99
C VAL A 334 11.41 -18.35 3.31
N ARG A 335 11.89 -19.07 2.27
CA ARG A 335 12.74 -20.26 2.44
C ARG A 335 14.14 -19.92 2.93
N TYR A 336 14.53 -18.65 2.87
CA TYR A 336 15.79 -18.16 3.38
C TYR A 336 15.59 -17.73 4.84
N PRO A 337 16.24 -18.40 5.82
CA PRO A 337 15.97 -18.18 7.25
C PRO A 337 16.09 -16.72 7.69
N LYS A 338 16.99 -15.96 7.08
CA LYS A 338 17.19 -14.55 7.43
C LYS A 338 15.97 -13.66 7.14
N TYR A 339 15.14 -14.07 6.18
CA TYR A 339 14.00 -13.30 5.70
C TYR A 339 12.65 -13.83 6.17
N ALA A 340 12.60 -15.08 6.66
CA ALA A 340 11.37 -15.79 6.97
C ALA A 340 10.50 -15.04 7.99
N ASP A 341 11.04 -14.79 9.18
CA ASP A 341 10.39 -14.09 10.29
C ASP A 341 10.02 -12.66 9.87
N ALA A 342 10.96 -11.93 9.26
CA ALA A 342 10.78 -10.54 8.86
C ALA A 342 9.65 -10.36 7.84
N ILE A 343 9.46 -11.31 6.91
CA ILE A 343 8.35 -11.29 5.96
C ILE A 343 7.03 -11.47 6.68
N VAL A 344 6.94 -12.44 7.60
CA VAL A 344 5.71 -12.70 8.35
C VAL A 344 5.37 -11.50 9.23
N ASP A 345 6.33 -10.98 9.99
CA ASP A 345 6.13 -9.80 10.84
C ASP A 345 5.75 -8.57 9.99
N HIS A 346 6.38 -8.34 8.84
CA HIS A 346 6.00 -7.23 7.97
C HIS A 346 4.56 -7.31 7.48
N LEU A 347 4.09 -8.51 7.10
CA LEU A 347 2.69 -8.73 6.73
C LEU A 347 1.75 -8.43 7.90
N LEU A 348 2.06 -8.94 9.09
CA LEU A 348 1.23 -8.81 10.30
C LEU A 348 1.20 -7.38 10.88
N GLU A 349 2.32 -6.67 10.84
CA GLU A 349 2.45 -5.37 11.49
C GLU A 349 2.11 -4.21 10.55
N ASN A 350 2.30 -4.37 9.23
CA ASN A 350 2.17 -3.28 8.28
C ASN A 350 1.06 -3.51 7.24
N LYS A 351 0.87 -4.76 6.76
CA LYS A 351 0.03 -5.00 5.57
C LYS A 351 -1.40 -5.41 5.91
N ILE A 352 -1.62 -6.21 6.94
CA ILE A 352 -2.98 -6.57 7.35
C ILE A 352 -3.73 -5.37 7.94
N ILE A 353 -3.04 -4.36 8.48
CA ILE A 353 -3.69 -3.13 8.99
C ILE A 353 -3.67 -1.97 7.99
N HIS A 354 -3.16 -2.19 6.77
CA HIS A 354 -3.02 -1.16 5.75
C HIS A 354 -4.39 -0.55 5.36
N TRP A 355 -4.43 0.73 5.00
CA TRP A 355 -5.68 1.44 4.70
C TRP A 355 -6.37 0.94 3.41
N ASP A 356 -5.60 0.50 2.41
CA ASP A 356 -6.09 -0.12 1.16
C ASP A 356 -6.55 -1.56 1.41
N GLU A 357 -7.82 -1.84 1.10
CA GLU A 357 -8.47 -3.15 1.25
C GLU A 357 -7.77 -4.27 0.48
N VAL A 358 -7.37 -3.99 -0.75
CA VAL A 358 -6.74 -4.99 -1.62
C VAL A 358 -5.38 -5.42 -1.07
N VAL A 359 -4.67 -4.51 -0.39
CA VAL A 359 -3.39 -4.84 0.27
C VAL A 359 -3.63 -5.77 1.45
N ARG A 360 -4.68 -5.53 2.26
CA ARG A 360 -5.03 -6.40 3.38
C ARG A 360 -5.42 -7.81 2.93
N GLU A 361 -6.22 -7.91 1.87
CA GLU A 361 -6.62 -9.20 1.28
C GLU A 361 -5.41 -9.98 0.75
N GLN A 362 -4.53 -9.30 -0.01
CA GLN A 362 -3.30 -9.92 -0.53
C GLN A 362 -2.37 -10.36 0.59
N ALA A 363 -2.27 -9.59 1.68
CA ALA A 363 -1.48 -9.96 2.85
C ALA A 363 -2.03 -11.21 3.54
N ALA A 364 -3.36 -11.32 3.70
CA ALA A 364 -3.99 -12.50 4.25
C ALA A 364 -3.72 -13.74 3.38
N ILE A 365 -3.87 -13.63 2.06
CA ILE A 365 -3.57 -14.72 1.11
C ILE A 365 -2.10 -15.14 1.22
N ALA A 366 -1.17 -14.18 1.30
CA ALA A 366 0.25 -14.46 1.50
C ALA A 366 0.46 -15.30 2.78
N LEU A 367 -0.16 -14.93 3.90
CA LEU A 367 -0.05 -15.70 5.16
C LEU A 367 -0.51 -17.15 5.02
N SER A 368 -1.58 -17.44 4.26
CA SER A 368 -2.00 -18.82 3.97
C SER A 368 -0.93 -19.61 3.20
N ILE A 369 -0.27 -18.97 2.22
CA ILE A 369 0.80 -19.59 1.42
C ILE A 369 2.08 -19.79 2.24
N LEU A 370 2.39 -18.86 3.13
CA LEU A 370 3.59 -18.91 3.97
C LEU A 370 3.43 -19.86 5.15
N ALA A 371 2.20 -20.09 5.63
CA ALA A 371 1.93 -20.95 6.77
C ALA A 371 2.55 -22.35 6.65
N PRO A 372 2.45 -23.10 5.53
CA PRO A 372 3.15 -24.38 5.38
C PRO A 372 4.68 -24.30 5.36
N LEU A 373 5.23 -23.15 4.98
CA LEU A 373 6.67 -22.95 4.84
C LEU A 373 7.31 -22.51 6.16
N HIS A 374 6.54 -21.85 7.03
CA HIS A 374 7.01 -21.31 8.31
C HIS A 374 5.96 -21.42 9.43
N PRO A 375 5.48 -22.64 9.74
CA PRO A 375 4.25 -22.83 10.50
C PRO A 375 4.39 -22.52 12.01
N HIS A 376 5.51 -22.91 12.63
CA HIS A 376 5.71 -22.70 14.07
C HIS A 376 5.72 -21.21 14.44
N TYR A 377 6.37 -20.39 13.62
CA TYR A 377 6.45 -18.95 13.83
C TYR A 377 5.08 -18.28 13.68
N LEU A 378 4.34 -18.63 12.62
CA LEU A 378 3.00 -18.09 12.40
C LEU A 378 2.01 -18.55 13.47
N SER A 379 2.08 -19.82 13.88
CA SER A 379 1.26 -20.37 14.96
C SER A 379 1.45 -19.58 16.27
N ALA A 380 2.68 -19.21 16.60
CA ALA A 380 2.98 -18.38 17.77
C ALA A 380 2.39 -16.95 17.70
N ARG A 381 1.91 -16.50 16.55
CA ARG A 381 1.27 -15.18 16.34
C ARG A 381 -0.25 -15.24 16.26
N LEU A 382 -0.88 -16.42 16.27
CA LEU A 382 -2.35 -16.55 16.20
C LEU A 382 -3.05 -15.84 17.36
N GLY A 383 -2.47 -15.86 18.57
CA GLY A 383 -2.99 -15.12 19.73
C GLY A 383 -3.03 -13.61 19.48
N ASN A 384 -1.98 -13.05 18.85
CA ASN A 384 -1.93 -11.63 18.50
C ASN A 384 -2.95 -11.27 17.42
N LEU A 385 -3.12 -12.13 16.42
CA LEU A 385 -4.14 -11.97 15.38
C LEU A 385 -5.55 -11.96 15.97
N LEU A 386 -5.84 -12.90 16.87
CA LEU A 386 -7.12 -12.98 17.57
C LEU A 386 -7.37 -11.76 18.44
N ALA A 387 -6.37 -11.30 19.20
CA ALA A 387 -6.45 -10.07 19.99
C ALA A 387 -6.71 -8.85 19.09
N GLY A 388 -6.06 -8.79 17.93
CA GLY A 388 -6.26 -7.77 16.91
C GLY A 388 -7.68 -7.74 16.34
N CYS A 389 -8.45 -8.82 16.36
CA CYS A 389 -9.87 -8.75 16.01
C CYS A 389 -10.69 -7.87 17.00
N ASN A 390 -10.13 -7.45 18.14
CA ASN A 390 -10.80 -6.57 19.11
C ASN A 390 -10.49 -5.08 18.96
N THR A 391 -9.72 -4.63 17.95
CA THR A 391 -9.47 -3.18 17.79
C THR A 391 -10.77 -2.41 17.52
N SER A 392 -10.82 -1.15 17.97
CA SER A 392 -11.92 -0.23 17.64
C SER A 392 -11.95 0.17 16.16
N ASN A 393 -10.82 0.11 15.46
CA ASN A 393 -10.71 0.48 14.05
C ASN A 393 -11.29 -0.64 13.14
N PRO A 394 -12.38 -0.39 12.38
CA PRO A 394 -12.99 -1.39 11.50
C PRO A 394 -12.05 -1.84 10.36
N VAL A 395 -11.15 -0.98 9.90
CA VAL A 395 -10.15 -1.30 8.86
C VAL A 395 -9.18 -2.37 9.37
N HIS A 396 -8.70 -2.21 10.61
CA HIS A 396 -7.80 -3.18 11.23
C HIS A 396 -8.55 -4.48 11.53
N ARG A 397 -9.79 -4.40 12.04
CA ARG A 397 -10.64 -5.57 12.29
C ARG A 397 -10.80 -6.43 11.03
N HIS A 398 -11.12 -5.82 9.89
CA HIS A 398 -11.17 -6.49 8.60
C HIS A 398 -9.87 -7.25 8.31
N GLY A 399 -8.72 -6.56 8.44
CA GLY A 399 -7.40 -7.13 8.28
C GLY A 399 -7.10 -8.35 9.12
N TYR A 400 -7.25 -8.20 10.44
CA TYR A 400 -7.00 -9.26 11.41
C TYR A 400 -7.89 -10.49 11.17
N LEU A 401 -9.16 -10.28 10.85
CA LEU A 401 -10.07 -11.41 10.61
C LEU A 401 -9.66 -12.23 9.38
N LEU A 402 -9.34 -11.57 8.26
CA LEU A 402 -8.86 -12.26 7.06
C LEU A 402 -7.52 -12.95 7.32
N ALA A 403 -6.57 -12.24 7.93
CA ALA A 403 -5.25 -12.77 8.26
C ALA A 403 -5.34 -14.02 9.15
N LEU A 404 -6.21 -14.01 10.16
CA LEU A 404 -6.44 -15.16 11.04
C LEU A 404 -7.08 -16.33 10.27
N SER A 405 -8.12 -16.08 9.46
CA SER A 405 -8.76 -17.11 8.63
C SER A 405 -7.77 -17.80 7.70
N HIS A 406 -7.00 -17.02 6.94
CA HIS A 406 -6.02 -17.53 6.01
C HIS A 406 -4.83 -18.23 6.68
N SER A 407 -4.36 -17.70 7.82
CA SER A 407 -3.29 -18.34 8.60
C SER A 407 -3.74 -19.71 9.13
N LEU A 408 -4.93 -19.79 9.70
CA LEU A 408 -5.49 -21.07 10.17
C LEU A 408 -5.67 -22.05 9.02
N GLN A 409 -6.20 -21.61 7.87
CA GLN A 409 -6.33 -22.45 6.67
C GLN A 409 -4.98 -23.05 6.25
N GLY A 410 -3.94 -22.22 6.13
CA GLY A 410 -2.63 -22.66 5.70
C GLY A 410 -1.95 -23.60 6.72
N LEU A 411 -2.10 -23.32 8.02
CA LEU A 411 -1.62 -24.20 9.09
C LEU A 411 -2.32 -25.56 9.09
N LEU A 412 -3.65 -25.59 8.94
CA LEU A 412 -4.42 -26.82 8.83
C LEU A 412 -4.01 -27.66 7.61
N SER A 413 -3.72 -27.01 6.48
CA SER A 413 -3.20 -27.71 5.29
C SER A 413 -1.85 -28.41 5.54
N SER A 414 -1.13 -27.97 6.58
CA SER A 414 0.17 -28.49 7.02
C SER A 414 0.06 -29.44 8.22
N ARG A 415 -1.17 -29.87 8.57
CA ARG A 415 -1.47 -30.78 9.69
C ARG A 415 -1.14 -30.20 11.08
N PHE A 416 -1.11 -28.87 11.23
CA PHE A 416 -1.09 -28.23 12.55
C PHE A 416 -2.48 -28.31 13.19
N THR A 417 -2.53 -28.62 14.48
CA THR A 417 -3.76 -28.60 15.28
C THR A 417 -3.98 -27.20 15.86
N CYS A 418 -5.16 -26.62 15.61
CA CYS A 418 -5.51 -25.25 16.03
C CYS A 418 -6.92 -25.19 16.61
N ASP A 419 -7.44 -26.27 17.21
CA ASP A 419 -8.86 -26.41 17.55
C ASP A 419 -9.37 -25.27 18.44
N LYS A 420 -8.60 -24.91 19.48
CA LYS A 420 -8.93 -23.79 20.38
C LYS A 420 -8.93 -22.45 19.65
N GLU A 421 -7.95 -22.19 18.80
CA GLU A 421 -7.86 -20.97 18.02
C GLU A 421 -9.01 -20.86 17.02
N ILE A 422 -9.47 -22.00 16.47
CA ILE A 422 -10.59 -22.07 15.54
C ILE A 422 -11.91 -21.81 16.26
N GLU A 423 -12.13 -22.38 17.44
CA GLU A 423 -13.31 -22.06 18.26
C GLU A 423 -13.41 -20.56 18.55
N ASN A 424 -12.32 -19.96 19.03
CA ASN A 424 -12.26 -18.52 19.29
C ASN A 424 -12.46 -17.69 18.01
N TRP A 425 -11.92 -18.13 16.88
CA TRP A 425 -12.11 -17.46 15.59
C TRP A 425 -13.57 -17.56 15.12
N GLN A 426 -14.23 -18.70 15.28
CA GLN A 426 -15.64 -18.87 14.92
C GLN A 426 -16.57 -17.95 15.72
N GLU A 427 -16.34 -17.82 17.02
CA GLU A 427 -17.06 -16.87 17.87
C GLU A 427 -16.89 -15.43 17.34
N ARG A 428 -15.65 -15.08 16.95
CA ARG A 428 -15.33 -13.76 16.43
C ARG A 428 -15.93 -13.50 15.05
N LEU A 429 -15.91 -14.50 14.17
CA LEU A 429 -16.53 -14.47 12.85
C LEU A 429 -18.03 -14.16 12.96
N LEU A 430 -18.73 -14.85 13.87
CA LEU A 430 -20.16 -14.62 14.09
C LEU A 430 -20.42 -13.20 14.61
N ALA A 431 -19.62 -12.72 15.57
CA ALA A 431 -19.73 -11.35 16.06
C ALA A 431 -19.52 -10.32 14.94
N PHE A 432 -18.57 -10.55 14.03
CA PHE A 432 -18.27 -9.64 12.93
C PHE A 432 -19.33 -9.67 11.83
N ALA A 433 -19.88 -10.84 11.53
CA ALA A 433 -21.03 -10.95 10.65
C ALA A 433 -22.22 -10.14 11.20
N CYS A 434 -22.38 -10.07 12.51
CA CYS A 434 -23.41 -9.28 13.18
C CYS A 434 -23.05 -7.80 13.43
N ASP A 435 -21.90 -7.32 12.96
CA ASP A 435 -21.42 -5.94 13.18
C ASP A 435 -22.29 -4.91 12.45
N ASP A 436 -22.34 -3.68 12.97
CA ASP A 436 -23.10 -2.60 12.34
C ASP A 436 -22.43 -2.05 11.08
N THR A 437 -21.11 -2.22 10.97
CA THR A 437 -20.31 -1.77 9.83
C THR A 437 -20.38 -2.78 8.68
N ALA A 438 -20.93 -2.38 7.54
CA ALA A 438 -21.07 -3.25 6.37
C ALA A 438 -19.73 -3.85 5.91
N ALA A 439 -18.63 -3.08 5.91
CA ALA A 439 -17.31 -3.56 5.53
C ALA A 439 -16.79 -4.69 6.46
N VAL A 440 -17.11 -4.65 7.75
CA VAL A 440 -16.76 -5.70 8.71
C VAL A 440 -17.56 -6.98 8.43
N ARG A 441 -18.85 -6.83 8.09
CA ARG A 441 -19.69 -7.98 7.69
C ARG A 441 -19.20 -8.63 6.39
N THR A 442 -18.82 -7.83 5.39
CA THR A 442 -18.22 -8.34 4.15
C THR A 442 -16.92 -9.10 4.41
N ALA A 443 -16.06 -8.58 5.30
CA ALA A 443 -14.85 -9.27 5.72
C ALA A 443 -15.14 -10.64 6.35
N ALA A 444 -16.20 -10.72 7.16
CA ALA A 444 -16.64 -11.99 7.75
C ALA A 444 -17.12 -12.99 6.69
N ALA A 445 -17.91 -12.52 5.72
CA ALA A 445 -18.33 -13.34 4.59
C ALA A 445 -17.13 -13.88 3.78
N LEU A 446 -16.13 -13.04 3.49
CA LEU A 446 -14.90 -13.44 2.78
C LEU A 446 -14.03 -14.40 3.60
N ALA A 447 -13.92 -14.17 4.91
CA ALA A 447 -13.21 -15.05 5.81
C ALA A 447 -13.87 -16.44 5.84
N ALA A 448 -15.20 -16.50 5.85
CA ALA A 448 -15.99 -17.73 5.81
C ALA A 448 -15.89 -18.45 4.46
N SER A 449 -15.93 -17.72 3.34
CA SER A 449 -15.85 -18.30 1.98
C SER A 449 -14.56 -19.08 1.75
N THR A 450 -13.49 -18.66 2.42
CA THR A 450 -12.19 -19.33 2.36
C THR A 450 -12.08 -20.44 3.39
N PHE A 451 -12.54 -20.19 4.62
CA PHE A 451 -12.31 -21.10 5.74
C PHE A 451 -13.28 -22.28 5.80
N PHE A 452 -14.58 -22.05 5.59
CA PHE A 452 -15.61 -23.09 5.74
C PHE A 452 -15.35 -24.29 4.82
N PRO A 453 -15.03 -24.13 3.52
CA PRO A 453 -14.70 -25.26 2.65
C PRO A 453 -13.40 -25.97 3.03
N ALA A 454 -12.46 -25.27 3.64
CA ALA A 454 -11.18 -25.84 4.05
C ALA A 454 -11.28 -26.62 5.36
N TYR A 455 -12.10 -26.14 6.29
CA TYR A 455 -12.20 -26.65 7.65
C TYR A 455 -13.31 -27.67 7.83
N PHE A 456 -14.54 -27.34 7.45
CA PHE A 456 -15.67 -28.26 7.62
C PHE A 456 -15.55 -29.41 6.62
N LYS A 457 -14.96 -30.52 7.06
CA LYS A 457 -14.74 -31.77 6.32
C LYS A 457 -15.12 -32.95 7.21
N GLU A 458 -15.31 -34.13 6.63
CA GLU A 458 -15.73 -35.34 7.39
C GLU A 458 -14.85 -35.64 8.62
N ASN A 459 -13.56 -35.27 8.59
CA ASN A 459 -12.60 -35.50 9.67
C ASN A 459 -12.25 -34.25 10.50
N LEU A 460 -12.80 -33.07 10.18
CA LEU A 460 -12.59 -31.80 10.87
C LEU A 460 -13.92 -31.07 11.03
N SER A 461 -14.56 -31.25 12.19
CA SER A 461 -15.89 -30.70 12.45
C SER A 461 -16.05 -30.27 13.91
N VAL A 462 -15.00 -29.69 14.51
CA VAL A 462 -15.09 -29.16 15.88
C VAL A 462 -16.26 -28.17 15.95
N ASN A 463 -17.22 -28.51 16.79
CA ASN A 463 -18.35 -27.69 17.20
C ASN A 463 -19.32 -27.21 16.09
N ILE A 464 -19.33 -27.86 14.91
CA ILE A 464 -20.16 -27.40 13.79
C ILE A 464 -21.66 -27.37 14.13
N ASP A 465 -22.16 -28.34 14.91
CA ASP A 465 -23.56 -28.37 15.32
C ASP A 465 -23.95 -27.17 16.18
N ALA A 466 -23.06 -26.71 17.07
CA ALA A 466 -23.29 -25.51 17.86
C ALA A 466 -23.21 -24.26 17.00
N SER A 467 -22.27 -24.20 16.03
CA SER A 467 -22.20 -23.10 15.06
C SER A 467 -23.49 -22.99 14.25
N LEU A 468 -23.99 -24.11 13.72
CA LEU A 468 -25.25 -24.17 12.95
C LEU A 468 -26.45 -23.74 13.80
N LYS A 469 -26.56 -24.22 15.04
CA LYS A 469 -27.60 -23.76 15.99
C LYS A 469 -27.50 -22.26 16.25
N GLY A 470 -26.29 -21.74 16.41
CA GLY A 470 -26.03 -20.30 16.56
C GLY A 470 -26.47 -19.50 15.35
N PHE A 471 -26.14 -19.96 14.14
CA PHE A 471 -26.55 -19.33 12.89
C PHE A 471 -28.08 -19.32 12.74
N ILE A 472 -28.73 -20.48 12.89
CA ILE A 472 -30.19 -20.58 12.80
C ILE A 472 -30.86 -19.64 13.81
N SER A 473 -30.42 -19.67 15.08
CA SER A 473 -30.96 -18.80 16.13
C SER A 473 -30.83 -17.31 15.79
N LYS A 474 -29.68 -16.89 15.23
CA LYS A 474 -29.47 -15.50 14.79
C LYS A 474 -30.28 -15.10 13.56
N MET A 475 -30.66 -16.04 12.70
CA MET A 475 -31.54 -15.77 11.56
C MET A 475 -33.01 -15.68 11.95
N THR A 476 -33.47 -16.58 12.84
CA THR A 476 -34.88 -16.70 13.24
C THR A 476 -35.25 -15.78 14.41
N ASN A 477 -34.34 -15.54 15.35
CA ASN A 477 -34.52 -14.66 16.50
C ASN A 477 -33.50 -13.50 16.54
N PRO A 478 -33.39 -12.70 15.46
CA PRO A 478 -32.45 -11.59 15.37
C PRO A 478 -32.86 -10.43 16.28
N ARG A 479 -31.87 -9.74 16.86
CA ARG A 479 -32.09 -8.48 17.61
C ARG A 479 -32.14 -7.26 16.71
N LYS A 480 -31.49 -7.35 15.54
CA LYS A 480 -31.38 -6.29 14.53
C LYS A 480 -31.18 -6.91 13.15
N GLU A 481 -31.55 -6.18 12.11
CA GLU A 481 -31.44 -6.63 10.72
C GLU A 481 -30.01 -7.07 10.34
N ASN A 482 -28.99 -6.38 10.85
CA ASN A 482 -27.58 -6.70 10.58
C ASN A 482 -27.18 -8.12 11.00
N GLU A 483 -27.76 -8.68 12.07
CA GLU A 483 -27.49 -10.06 12.49
C GLU A 483 -27.94 -11.04 11.38
N ARG A 484 -29.11 -10.80 10.80
CA ARG A 484 -29.66 -11.62 9.71
C ARG A 484 -28.88 -11.45 8.42
N ILE A 485 -28.52 -10.21 8.04
CA ILE A 485 -27.69 -9.94 6.85
C ILE A 485 -26.38 -10.74 6.92
N GLY A 486 -25.67 -10.62 8.04
CA GLY A 486 -24.39 -11.26 8.24
C GLY A 486 -24.47 -12.78 8.23
N VAL A 487 -25.38 -13.35 9.02
CA VAL A 487 -25.46 -14.80 9.17
C VAL A 487 -25.94 -15.47 7.88
N CYS A 488 -26.91 -14.89 7.16
CA CYS A 488 -27.27 -15.38 5.83
C CYS A 488 -26.05 -15.39 4.89
N SER A 489 -25.21 -14.36 4.95
CA SER A 489 -23.98 -14.33 4.15
C SER A 489 -22.96 -15.40 4.57
N LEU A 490 -22.79 -15.67 5.88
CA LEU A 490 -21.90 -16.74 6.34
C LEU A 490 -22.36 -18.12 5.85
N VAL A 491 -23.64 -18.45 6.04
CA VAL A 491 -24.16 -19.79 5.71
C VAL A 491 -24.10 -20.09 4.23
N SER A 492 -24.06 -19.08 3.35
CA SER A 492 -23.91 -19.26 1.90
C SER A 492 -22.61 -19.99 1.48
N TYR A 493 -21.63 -20.07 2.38
CA TYR A 493 -20.34 -20.74 2.16
C TYR A 493 -20.20 -22.08 2.89
N LEU A 494 -21.25 -22.57 3.54
CA LEU A 494 -21.21 -23.87 4.19
C LEU A 494 -21.10 -24.99 3.13
N PRO A 495 -20.21 -25.99 3.35
CA PRO A 495 -20.17 -27.16 2.48
C PRO A 495 -21.49 -27.93 2.52
N SER A 496 -21.94 -28.40 1.36
CA SER A 496 -23.26 -29.05 1.16
C SER A 496 -23.60 -30.13 2.20
N GLN A 497 -22.63 -30.93 2.63
CA GLN A 497 -22.84 -32.02 3.58
C GLN A 497 -23.25 -31.55 4.99
N PHE A 498 -23.07 -30.28 5.32
CA PHE A 498 -23.47 -29.68 6.61
C PHE A 498 -24.72 -28.81 6.51
N VAL A 499 -25.33 -28.74 5.33
CA VAL A 499 -26.55 -27.97 5.12
C VAL A 499 -27.75 -28.81 5.56
N THR A 500 -28.36 -28.44 6.68
CA THR A 500 -29.46 -29.18 7.29
C THR A 500 -30.83 -28.73 6.79
N ASP A 501 -31.86 -29.59 6.97
CA ASP A 501 -33.25 -29.23 6.70
C ASP A 501 -33.70 -28.00 7.50
N ASP A 502 -33.30 -27.92 8.77
CA ASP A 502 -33.63 -26.80 9.67
C ASP A 502 -33.03 -25.49 9.18
N LEU A 503 -31.81 -25.53 8.65
CA LEU A 503 -31.15 -24.36 8.06
C LEU A 503 -31.90 -23.85 6.83
N PHE A 504 -32.27 -24.76 5.91
CA PHE A 504 -33.06 -24.41 4.73
C PHE A 504 -34.43 -23.84 5.12
N ALA A 505 -35.12 -24.48 6.06
CA ALA A 505 -36.41 -24.03 6.56
C ALA A 505 -36.32 -22.63 7.18
N ALA A 506 -35.26 -22.35 7.95
CA ALA A 506 -35.01 -21.04 8.52
C ALA A 506 -34.86 -19.95 7.44
N LEU A 507 -34.08 -20.21 6.39
CA LEU A 507 -33.90 -19.28 5.26
C LEU A 507 -35.22 -19.02 4.52
N CYS A 508 -36.00 -20.07 4.23
CA CYS A 508 -37.32 -19.93 3.62
C CYS A 508 -38.27 -19.12 4.52
N ASN A 509 -38.28 -19.36 5.83
CA ASN A 509 -39.15 -18.65 6.78
C ASN A 509 -38.80 -17.16 6.89
N VAL A 510 -37.52 -16.79 6.83
CA VAL A 510 -37.10 -15.38 6.79
C VAL A 510 -37.75 -14.62 5.63
N ILE A 511 -37.90 -15.28 4.48
CA ILE A 511 -38.49 -14.68 3.27
C ILE A 511 -40.02 -14.72 3.34
N THR A 512 -40.58 -15.86 3.76
CA THR A 512 -42.00 -16.16 3.59
C THR A 512 -42.88 -15.71 4.76
N ARG A 513 -42.30 -15.54 5.95
CA ARG A 513 -43.03 -15.25 7.19
C ARG A 513 -42.45 -14.03 7.91
N PRO A 514 -42.47 -12.83 7.30
CA PRO A 514 -42.14 -11.61 8.02
C PRO A 514 -43.12 -11.40 9.18
N THR A 515 -42.57 -11.04 10.33
CA THR A 515 -43.26 -10.62 11.54
C THR A 515 -43.39 -9.09 11.57
N ASP A 516 -44.13 -8.54 12.52
CA ASP A 516 -44.25 -7.09 12.69
C ASP A 516 -42.90 -6.41 13.00
N ILE A 517 -41.95 -7.15 13.60
CA ILE A 517 -40.63 -6.63 13.99
C ILE A 517 -39.72 -6.46 12.76
N ASP A 518 -39.76 -7.41 11.83
CA ASP A 518 -38.83 -7.52 10.71
C ASP A 518 -39.51 -7.31 9.33
N ALA A 519 -40.78 -6.92 9.30
CA ALA A 519 -41.50 -6.60 8.08
C ALA A 519 -40.75 -5.57 7.21
N LYS A 520 -40.07 -4.60 7.83
CA LYS A 520 -39.28 -3.58 7.13
C LYS A 520 -37.85 -4.01 6.78
N TRP A 521 -37.40 -5.20 7.18
CA TRP A 521 -36.02 -5.65 7.01
C TRP A 521 -35.77 -6.28 5.64
N ALA A 522 -35.86 -5.46 4.61
CA ALA A 522 -35.68 -5.88 3.22
C ALA A 522 -34.25 -6.36 2.91
N LEU A 523 -33.21 -5.79 3.54
CA LEU A 523 -31.82 -6.23 3.32
C LEU A 523 -31.57 -7.60 3.96
N GLY A 524 -32.17 -7.86 5.12
CA GLY A 524 -32.16 -9.18 5.76
C GLY A 524 -32.80 -10.24 4.87
N ARG A 525 -33.97 -9.96 4.30
CA ARG A 525 -34.65 -10.87 3.36
C ARG A 525 -33.88 -11.07 2.06
N ARG A 526 -33.32 -10.00 1.48
CA ARG A 526 -32.43 -10.11 0.32
C ARG A 526 -31.27 -11.06 0.62
N SER A 527 -30.62 -10.90 1.76
CA SER A 527 -29.47 -11.75 2.13
C SER A 527 -29.87 -13.22 2.27
N ALA A 528 -31.08 -13.50 2.77
CA ALA A 528 -31.63 -14.86 2.81
C ALA A 528 -31.92 -15.43 1.41
N VAL A 529 -32.43 -14.61 0.48
CA VAL A 529 -32.62 -15.01 -0.93
C VAL A 529 -31.27 -15.37 -1.58
N ASP A 530 -30.26 -14.52 -1.42
CA ASP A 530 -28.92 -14.76 -1.95
C ASP A 530 -28.31 -16.06 -1.36
N ALA A 531 -28.44 -16.26 -0.05
CA ALA A 531 -27.95 -17.47 0.64
C ALA A 531 -28.68 -18.74 0.20
N LEU A 532 -30.01 -18.69 0.06
CA LEU A 532 -30.83 -19.80 -0.43
C LEU A 532 -30.40 -20.23 -1.84
N GLY A 533 -30.15 -19.25 -2.72
CA GLY A 533 -29.65 -19.49 -4.06
C GLY A 533 -28.28 -20.16 -4.07
N ALA A 534 -27.34 -19.68 -3.26
CA ALA A 534 -26.00 -20.25 -3.16
C ALA A 534 -26.02 -21.70 -2.66
N LEU A 535 -26.76 -21.96 -1.57
CA LEU A 535 -26.88 -23.30 -0.99
C LEU A 535 -27.55 -24.29 -1.93
N TYR A 536 -28.68 -23.92 -2.54
CA TYR A 536 -29.36 -24.79 -3.49
C TYR A 536 -28.52 -25.06 -4.74
N THR A 537 -27.75 -24.07 -5.20
CA THR A 537 -26.81 -24.26 -6.33
C THR A 537 -25.74 -25.30 -5.99
N SER A 538 -25.23 -25.29 -4.74
CA SER A 538 -24.24 -26.26 -4.29
C SER A 538 -24.81 -27.68 -4.13
N GLN A 539 -26.10 -27.80 -3.84
CA GLN A 539 -26.77 -29.09 -3.62
C GLN A 539 -28.25 -29.04 -4.06
N PRO A 540 -28.54 -29.18 -5.36
CA PRO A 540 -29.91 -29.26 -5.84
C PRO A 540 -30.62 -30.48 -5.23
N ASN A 541 -31.71 -30.26 -4.52
CA ASN A 541 -32.45 -31.32 -3.83
C ASN A 541 -33.96 -31.16 -4.07
N GLU A 542 -34.58 -32.20 -4.65
CA GLU A 542 -36.03 -32.21 -4.97
C GLU A 542 -36.91 -31.96 -3.73
N LYS A 543 -36.46 -32.41 -2.56
CA LYS A 543 -37.17 -32.18 -1.30
C LYS A 543 -37.34 -30.68 -1.01
N TRP A 544 -36.36 -29.87 -1.36
CA TRP A 544 -36.35 -28.44 -1.07
C TRP A 544 -36.85 -27.59 -2.23
N THR A 545 -36.86 -28.12 -3.46
CA THR A 545 -37.19 -27.35 -4.68
C THR A 545 -38.50 -26.56 -4.56
N GLY A 546 -39.57 -27.19 -4.08
CA GLY A 546 -40.87 -26.51 -3.91
C GLY A 546 -40.79 -25.31 -2.96
N PHE A 547 -40.25 -25.54 -1.76
CA PHE A 547 -40.08 -24.50 -0.74
C PHE A 547 -39.17 -23.35 -1.21
N VAL A 548 -38.12 -23.67 -1.98
CA VAL A 548 -37.21 -22.67 -2.55
C VAL A 548 -37.95 -21.78 -3.54
N PHE A 549 -38.64 -22.36 -4.52
CA PHE A 549 -39.34 -21.56 -5.53
C PHE A 549 -40.50 -20.77 -4.92
N ASP A 550 -41.24 -21.32 -3.95
CA ASP A 550 -42.30 -20.57 -3.26
C ASP A 550 -41.74 -19.35 -2.51
N ALA A 551 -40.61 -19.50 -1.82
CA ALA A 551 -39.92 -18.37 -1.20
C ALA A 551 -39.47 -17.33 -2.24
N LEU A 552 -38.89 -17.76 -3.36
CA LEU A 552 -38.44 -16.85 -4.43
C LEU A 552 -39.59 -16.10 -5.10
N PHE A 553 -40.74 -16.75 -5.32
CA PHE A 553 -41.93 -16.10 -5.87
C PHE A 553 -42.53 -15.10 -4.89
N GLN A 554 -42.49 -15.38 -3.58
CA GLN A 554 -42.89 -14.40 -2.58
C GLN A 554 -41.91 -13.21 -2.54
N ALA A 555 -40.61 -13.47 -2.65
CA ALA A 555 -39.57 -12.44 -2.69
C ALA A 555 -39.69 -11.51 -3.90
N VAL A 556 -40.10 -12.01 -5.08
CA VAL A 556 -40.40 -11.18 -6.25
C VAL A 556 -41.60 -10.25 -6.05
N ASN A 557 -42.43 -10.51 -5.03
CA ASN A 557 -43.56 -9.66 -4.66
C ASN A 557 -43.30 -8.81 -3.41
N ASP A 558 -42.03 -8.65 -2.99
CA ASP A 558 -41.68 -7.82 -1.85
C ASP A 558 -41.72 -6.32 -2.23
N TYR A 559 -42.79 -5.62 -1.84
CA TYR A 559 -42.97 -4.17 -2.07
C TYR A 559 -42.75 -3.33 -0.79
N THR A 560 -41.85 -3.78 0.08
CA THR A 560 -41.56 -3.08 1.34
C THR A 560 -41.03 -1.67 1.09
N THR A 561 -41.56 -0.70 1.82
CA THR A 561 -41.15 0.70 1.74
C THR A 561 -40.65 1.24 3.08
N ASP A 562 -39.71 2.18 3.03
CA ASP A 562 -39.25 2.98 4.16
C ASP A 562 -39.18 4.47 3.77
N SER A 563 -38.52 5.30 4.60
CA SER A 563 -38.30 6.72 4.30
C SER A 563 -37.49 6.99 3.03
N HIS A 564 -36.77 5.99 2.52
CA HIS A 564 -35.99 6.04 1.28
C HIS A 564 -36.75 5.45 0.07
N GLY A 565 -38.04 5.17 0.24
CA GLY A 565 -38.93 4.62 -0.79
C GLY A 565 -38.97 3.09 -0.79
N ASP A 566 -39.11 2.49 -1.98
CA ASP A 566 -39.25 1.04 -2.16
C ASP A 566 -37.91 0.31 -1.96
N ILE A 567 -37.62 -0.10 -0.72
CA ILE A 567 -36.44 -0.91 -0.37
C ILE A 567 -36.60 -2.39 -0.77
N GLY A 568 -37.85 -2.87 -0.89
CA GLY A 568 -38.19 -4.20 -1.39
C GLY A 568 -37.64 -4.48 -2.80
N ARG A 569 -37.37 -3.43 -3.59
CA ARG A 569 -36.66 -3.51 -4.88
C ARG A 569 -35.41 -4.41 -4.84
N LEU A 570 -34.66 -4.37 -3.74
CA LEU A 570 -33.42 -5.13 -3.57
C LEU A 570 -33.69 -6.63 -3.43
N VAL A 571 -34.78 -7.00 -2.76
CA VAL A 571 -35.26 -8.37 -2.61
C VAL A 571 -35.76 -8.91 -3.95
N ARG A 572 -36.59 -8.13 -4.65
CA ARG A 572 -37.14 -8.51 -5.97
C ARG A 572 -36.05 -8.75 -7.01
N MET A 573 -35.05 -7.85 -7.07
CA MET A 573 -33.91 -7.99 -7.98
C MET A 573 -33.09 -9.25 -7.69
N SER A 574 -32.74 -9.50 -6.42
CA SER A 574 -32.02 -10.70 -6.01
C SER A 574 -32.82 -11.98 -6.34
N ALA A 575 -34.12 -12.01 -6.05
CA ALA A 575 -34.97 -13.16 -6.31
C ALA A 575 -35.08 -13.52 -7.79
N MET A 576 -35.19 -12.51 -8.68
CA MET A 576 -35.16 -12.75 -10.12
C MET A 576 -33.84 -13.36 -10.57
N CYS A 577 -32.70 -12.80 -10.13
CA CYS A 577 -31.38 -13.32 -10.48
C CYS A 577 -31.18 -14.76 -9.96
N VAL A 578 -31.54 -15.03 -8.70
CA VAL A 578 -31.43 -16.37 -8.12
C VAL A 578 -32.31 -17.36 -8.89
N MET A 579 -33.58 -17.05 -9.15
CA MET A 579 -34.45 -17.93 -9.94
C MET A 579 -33.88 -18.23 -11.32
N THR A 580 -33.38 -17.22 -12.03
CA THR A 580 -32.74 -17.41 -13.34
C THR A 580 -31.54 -18.34 -13.25
N ASN A 581 -30.67 -18.14 -12.26
CA ASN A 581 -29.50 -18.99 -12.06
C ASN A 581 -29.90 -20.45 -11.78
N LEU A 582 -30.87 -20.68 -10.88
CA LEU A 582 -31.33 -22.02 -10.53
C LEU A 582 -31.97 -22.76 -11.73
N LEU A 583 -32.79 -22.07 -12.52
CA LEU A 583 -33.44 -22.64 -13.69
C LEU A 583 -32.45 -22.93 -14.84
N CYS A 584 -31.32 -22.24 -14.88
CA CYS A 584 -30.27 -22.45 -15.87
C CYS A 584 -29.16 -23.41 -15.42
N LEU A 585 -29.25 -24.03 -14.24
CA LEU A 585 -28.24 -25.01 -13.81
C LEU A 585 -28.21 -26.21 -14.78
N PRO A 586 -27.02 -26.74 -15.15
CA PRO A 586 -26.89 -27.83 -16.11
C PRO A 586 -27.69 -29.10 -15.78
N ASN A 587 -27.87 -29.37 -14.47
CA ASN A 587 -28.51 -30.59 -13.96
C ASN A 587 -29.95 -30.36 -13.47
N THR A 588 -30.58 -29.23 -13.82
CA THR A 588 -31.97 -28.97 -13.43
C THR A 588 -32.91 -29.96 -14.12
N LYS A 589 -33.66 -30.71 -13.32
CA LYS A 589 -34.58 -31.74 -13.81
C LYS A 589 -35.74 -31.14 -14.61
N GLU A 590 -36.19 -31.87 -15.62
CA GLU A 590 -37.26 -31.44 -16.52
C GLU A 590 -38.56 -31.04 -15.79
N GLY A 591 -38.94 -31.79 -14.76
CA GLY A 591 -40.12 -31.49 -13.94
C GLY A 591 -40.05 -30.13 -13.26
N VAL A 592 -38.85 -29.70 -12.84
CA VAL A 592 -38.62 -28.37 -12.26
C VAL A 592 -38.82 -27.29 -13.33
N LEU A 593 -38.24 -27.50 -14.53
CA LEU A 593 -38.37 -26.55 -15.62
C LEU A 593 -39.83 -26.34 -16.04
N LYS A 594 -40.56 -27.46 -16.23
CA LYS A 594 -41.97 -27.45 -16.60
C LYS A 594 -42.85 -26.71 -15.59
N ASN A 595 -42.54 -26.83 -14.29
CA ASN A 595 -43.35 -26.25 -13.23
C ASN A 595 -43.06 -24.75 -12.99
N TYR A 596 -41.81 -24.30 -13.20
CA TYR A 596 -41.38 -23.00 -12.69
C TYR A 596 -40.94 -21.98 -13.75
N VAL A 597 -40.48 -22.40 -14.94
CA VAL A 597 -39.94 -21.47 -15.95
C VAL A 597 -40.98 -20.44 -16.40
N GLN A 598 -42.17 -20.90 -16.80
CA GLN A 598 -43.23 -20.01 -17.27
C GLN A 598 -43.65 -19.00 -16.19
N ARG A 599 -43.81 -19.47 -14.95
CA ARG A 599 -44.19 -18.64 -13.80
C ARG A 599 -43.10 -17.61 -13.46
N ALA A 600 -41.83 -17.99 -13.55
CA ALA A 600 -40.70 -17.08 -13.37
C ALA A 600 -40.70 -15.95 -14.40
N VAL A 601 -40.87 -16.29 -15.68
CA VAL A 601 -40.96 -15.30 -16.76
C VAL A 601 -42.15 -14.36 -16.55
N GLN A 602 -43.33 -14.88 -16.18
CA GLN A 602 -44.50 -14.05 -15.87
C GLN A 602 -44.23 -13.04 -14.76
N GLY A 603 -43.61 -13.48 -13.66
CA GLY A 603 -43.20 -12.59 -12.57
C GLY A 603 -42.20 -11.52 -13.02
N MET A 604 -41.21 -11.90 -13.84
CA MET A 604 -40.22 -10.95 -14.37
C MET A 604 -40.83 -9.94 -15.36
N VAL A 605 -41.79 -10.36 -16.20
CA VAL A 605 -42.53 -9.46 -17.11
C VAL A 605 -43.32 -8.42 -16.30
N GLN A 606 -43.91 -8.81 -15.17
CA GLN A 606 -44.55 -7.85 -14.27
C GLN A 606 -43.54 -6.83 -13.71
N GLN A 607 -42.33 -7.27 -13.37
CA GLN A 607 -41.27 -6.38 -12.87
C GLN A 607 -40.71 -5.46 -13.98
N SER A 608 -40.69 -5.90 -15.24
CA SER A 608 -40.14 -5.14 -16.38
C SER A 608 -40.95 -3.90 -16.76
N VAL A 609 -42.21 -3.82 -16.33
CA VAL A 609 -43.11 -2.66 -16.55
C VAL A 609 -43.20 -1.75 -15.30
N GLY A 610 -42.37 -1.98 -14.28
CA GLY A 610 -42.37 -1.22 -13.04
C GLY A 610 -41.84 0.22 -13.15
N LYS A 611 -42.01 1.01 -12.08
CA LYS A 611 -41.55 2.42 -12.04
C LYS A 611 -40.02 2.58 -11.89
N ILE A 612 -39.32 1.57 -11.37
CA ILE A 612 -37.91 1.66 -11.01
C ILE A 612 -37.04 1.08 -12.14
N GLY A 613 -36.27 1.94 -12.82
CA GLY A 613 -35.46 1.56 -13.99
C GLY A 613 -34.50 0.38 -13.74
N ARG A 614 -33.80 0.34 -12.59
CA ARG A 614 -32.90 -0.78 -12.24
C ARG A 614 -33.61 -2.12 -12.13
N ILE A 615 -34.86 -2.14 -11.66
CA ILE A 615 -35.65 -3.37 -11.59
C ILE A 615 -35.99 -3.82 -13.00
N ARG A 616 -36.43 -2.90 -13.85
CA ARG A 616 -36.75 -3.22 -15.25
C ARG A 616 -35.56 -3.78 -16.00
N GLU A 617 -34.39 -3.16 -15.83
CA GLU A 617 -33.12 -3.65 -16.39
C GLU A 617 -32.81 -5.07 -15.91
N THR A 618 -32.92 -5.32 -14.60
CA THR A 618 -32.66 -6.64 -14.00
C THR A 618 -33.62 -7.70 -14.53
N ALA A 619 -34.92 -7.38 -14.59
CA ALA A 619 -35.94 -8.26 -15.14
C ALA A 619 -35.67 -8.60 -16.60
N CYS A 620 -35.32 -7.60 -17.42
CA CYS A 620 -34.95 -7.79 -18.82
C CYS A 620 -33.75 -8.73 -18.96
N LYS A 621 -32.66 -8.51 -18.22
CA LYS A 621 -31.47 -9.39 -18.22
C LYS A 621 -31.82 -10.84 -17.84
N CYS A 622 -32.66 -11.02 -16.84
CA CYS A 622 -33.12 -12.34 -16.39
C CYS A 622 -33.96 -13.06 -17.46
N ILE A 623 -34.91 -12.35 -18.09
CA ILE A 623 -35.75 -12.88 -19.18
C ILE A 623 -34.87 -13.24 -20.39
N MET A 624 -33.96 -12.36 -20.80
CA MET A 624 -33.03 -12.61 -21.90
C MET A 624 -32.20 -13.88 -21.66
N THR A 625 -31.70 -14.06 -20.44
CA THR A 625 -30.93 -15.27 -20.06
C THR A 625 -31.77 -16.54 -20.18
N LEU A 626 -33.02 -16.52 -19.69
CA LEU A 626 -33.94 -17.65 -19.78
C LEU A 626 -34.38 -17.94 -21.23
N LEU A 627 -34.52 -16.92 -22.07
CA LEU A 627 -34.84 -17.08 -23.50
C LEU A 627 -33.66 -17.62 -24.30
N ALA A 628 -32.43 -17.26 -23.93
CA ALA A 628 -31.21 -17.71 -24.60
C ALA A 628 -30.83 -19.15 -24.23
N SER A 629 -31.18 -19.61 -23.02
CA SER A 629 -30.90 -20.96 -22.57
C SER A 629 -31.78 -21.99 -23.28
N LYS A 630 -31.14 -22.98 -23.94
CA LYS A 630 -31.83 -24.08 -24.62
C LYS A 630 -32.69 -24.92 -23.68
N ALA A 631 -32.27 -25.05 -22.41
CA ALA A 631 -32.98 -25.85 -21.42
C ALA A 631 -34.31 -25.22 -21.02
N THR A 632 -34.38 -23.90 -20.91
CA THR A 632 -35.57 -23.18 -20.43
C THR A 632 -36.47 -22.73 -21.57
N ARG A 633 -35.93 -22.41 -22.75
CA ARG A 633 -36.68 -21.80 -23.86
C ARG A 633 -37.93 -22.57 -24.29
N SER A 634 -37.88 -23.91 -24.29
CA SER A 634 -39.03 -24.76 -24.66
C SER A 634 -40.21 -24.68 -23.69
N TYR A 635 -39.97 -24.21 -22.46
CA TYR A 635 -40.99 -24.07 -21.42
C TYR A 635 -41.52 -22.64 -21.31
N ILE A 636 -41.13 -21.75 -22.23
CA ILE A 636 -41.57 -20.36 -22.27
C ILE A 636 -42.59 -20.21 -23.40
N SER A 637 -43.84 -19.91 -23.04
CA SER A 637 -44.88 -19.56 -24.00
C SER A 637 -44.52 -18.25 -24.70
N HIS A 638 -44.78 -18.18 -26.01
CA HIS A 638 -44.49 -16.99 -26.83
C HIS A 638 -43.01 -16.56 -26.80
N ALA A 639 -42.08 -17.52 -26.71
CA ALA A 639 -40.65 -17.24 -26.59
C ALA A 639 -40.10 -16.38 -27.75
N GLN A 640 -40.68 -16.49 -28.95
CA GLN A 640 -40.24 -15.72 -30.11
C GLN A 640 -40.70 -14.26 -30.03
N GLU A 641 -41.97 -14.00 -29.67
CA GLU A 641 -42.45 -12.64 -29.40
C GLU A 641 -41.68 -12.01 -28.24
N LEU A 642 -41.49 -12.74 -27.13
CA LEU A 642 -40.71 -12.25 -25.99
C LEU A 642 -39.26 -11.94 -26.37
N SER A 643 -38.62 -12.75 -27.23
CA SER A 643 -37.27 -12.45 -27.72
C SER A 643 -37.21 -11.16 -28.55
N SER A 644 -38.31 -10.79 -29.22
CA SER A 644 -38.38 -9.54 -29.98
C SER A 644 -38.53 -8.30 -29.08
N ILE A 645 -39.25 -8.45 -27.96
CA ILE A 645 -39.46 -7.40 -26.96
C ILE A 645 -38.20 -7.21 -26.10
N TYR A 646 -37.65 -8.30 -25.57
CA TYR A 646 -36.49 -8.31 -24.66
C TYR A 646 -35.21 -8.56 -25.45
N ARG A 647 -34.84 -7.61 -26.31
CA ARG A 647 -33.65 -7.70 -27.18
C ARG A 647 -32.41 -6.99 -26.61
N ASN A 648 -32.63 -5.95 -25.81
CA ASN A 648 -31.60 -5.08 -25.27
C ASN A 648 -32.06 -4.56 -23.91
N GLU A 649 -31.26 -4.77 -22.86
CA GLU A 649 -31.58 -4.26 -21.52
C GLU A 649 -31.69 -2.74 -21.44
N HIS A 650 -31.00 -2.01 -22.32
CA HIS A 650 -31.01 -0.55 -22.33
C HIS A 650 -32.36 0.04 -22.75
N ASP A 651 -33.14 -0.71 -23.55
CA ASP A 651 -34.49 -0.32 -23.97
C ASP A 651 -35.44 -0.17 -22.75
N PHE A 652 -35.09 -0.77 -21.61
CA PHE A 652 -35.87 -0.75 -20.36
C PHE A 652 -35.35 0.26 -19.31
N ILE A 653 -34.21 0.92 -19.59
CA ILE A 653 -33.60 1.92 -18.72
C ILE A 653 -34.11 3.33 -19.05
N GLN A 654 -34.27 3.65 -20.34
CA GLN A 654 -34.70 4.98 -20.78
C GLN A 654 -36.21 5.18 -20.59
N VAL A 655 -36.58 6.28 -19.92
CA VAL A 655 -37.95 6.79 -19.93
C VAL A 655 -38.13 7.49 -21.28
N LEU A 656 -38.83 6.85 -22.22
CA LEU A 656 -39.54 7.61 -23.23
C LEU A 656 -40.63 8.38 -22.47
N PHE A 657 -40.44 9.68 -22.30
CA PHE A 657 -41.50 10.59 -21.85
C PHE A 657 -42.58 10.69 -22.92
#